data_AF-A0A9Q8PB09-F1
#
_entry.id   AF-A0A9Q8PB09-F1
#
_cell.length_a   1.000
_cell.length_b   1.000
_cell.length_c   1.000
_cell.angle_alpha   90.00
_cell.angle_beta   90.00
_cell.angle_gamma   90.00
#
_symmetry.space_group_name_H-M   'P 1'
#
loop_
_entity.id
_entity.type
_entity.pdbx_description
1 polymer ?
#
loop_
_entity_poly.entity_id
_entity_poly.type
_entity_poly.pdbx_seq_one_letter_code
_entity_poly.pdbx_strand_id
1 'polypeptide(L)'
;MCGLSLHDDAEALYGVKDQLAGSGRQVLLILDNCDDTRTDYSRYIPNRTIVTLIMTTRLSDAKKYASMDFRDNKLFFQLKGLDAKSAVDLIIDASDTQQRGHQAEHQAEQIATALDFQPLAINVASSLIQEQARYRKVNATFEVSAESLQRLASDDPSVKAAPTLLDILAFVDRQDVPEEMFLRAWKYEEEVLSEFEVDDGPEKGFIEDLTPWHQSDQLPVTEAQYLMGAAYQQNGQIPEAVDMLEHVVKVREKLEEEDPVRLASQRALAGARQTNGQITEAVEMLEHVVKLKEKLEEDDPSRLASQHDLAAVYMDNGQIANATALLEHVLKVNEKLEENHPSRLSSQHELARAYIANGQILKAVKLLEHVVKVGETTLRENHPSRPASQHALASAYLTNGRVPEAVKLLEHVVKVEGTTLHKHHPRRLSSQHELACAYDADGQTSASIELLKRVVDIRQRTLRKDHPDRIVSEKVLADILEEEQRLSEDEPGDMASAGPIASGGLASTRRSRLALRLQEKVRGSPRMPPASAIGETFVAHTDHELSTIAYVAATACLIWYCIVAVVCTIGCSQIWRHYSAPKPKSSLKPADSPHVAIIRPVKGLEPQLYDCLASTFRQDYPPERLHIRFCISDKSDPCLPVLDRLIDDYPAYDAQLLLQDEDEQLHNGQLNLGPNPKIRNMSRAYREAMGDIIWVIDCNVWVARGVCGRMVTRLEGHDGKHRNKLVHQIPLVVDIPGSTVGQETHGLLDGTNGDAQIRTTSSASTSTQTNADRTALTIGGGRLEESFMSSAHPKFYAAINTVAVAPCIVGKSTMFRKSHLDSVTDNRGIDYFSENICEDHLIGDRLWKHKVPEERQGETLGKHAFCFGDLAIQPMANMSLAEYWSRRIRWLRVRKFTVTLATFVEPGTESFLCSVYGAFAFSTLPYLHRIFGIPPTWTAFALLWLLSVSIWCLTDWALYLKLQSGASIEVDEETPFFARPPKSSTKRPFGEWLLAWLGREALALPIWIWAFWGGTRVEWRGKQFWVGLDMKVHEIKSSRQEDAASSATTPNGKARRD
;
A
#
# COMPACT_ATOMS: atom_id res chain seq x y z
N MET A 1 -73.33 -8.63 -23.41
CA MET A 1 -72.73 -8.58 -22.06
C MET A 1 -72.08 -7.21 -21.92
N CYS A 2 -72.56 -6.37 -21.01
CA CYS A 2 -71.89 -5.12 -20.65
C CYS A 2 -71.08 -5.41 -19.38
N GLY A 3 -69.75 -5.28 -19.43
CA GLY A 3 -68.90 -5.38 -18.25
C GLY A 3 -68.76 -4.01 -17.60
N LEU A 4 -69.26 -3.87 -16.38
CA LEU A 4 -69.03 -2.72 -15.50
C LEU A 4 -68.15 -3.22 -14.35
N SER A 5 -66.94 -2.68 -14.23
CA SER A 5 -66.07 -2.87 -13.06
C SER A 5 -66.33 -1.71 -12.09
N LEU A 6 -66.83 -2.02 -10.90
CA LEU A 6 -67.15 -1.04 -9.85
C LEU A 6 -66.07 -1.16 -8.76
N HIS A 7 -65.23 -0.13 -8.65
CA HIS A 7 -64.39 0.10 -7.47
C HIS A 7 -65.00 1.22 -6.63
N ASP A 8 -65.32 0.89 -5.38
CA ASP A 8 -65.38 1.74 -4.18
C ASP A 8 -66.40 2.88 -4.02
N ASP A 9 -67.51 2.91 -4.77
CA ASP A 9 -68.65 3.78 -4.42
C ASP A 9 -69.92 2.98 -4.10
N ALA A 10 -70.30 2.94 -2.82
CA ALA A 10 -71.52 2.27 -2.35
C ALA A 10 -72.82 2.83 -2.97
N GLU A 11 -72.81 4.07 -3.48
CA GLU A 11 -73.94 4.67 -4.21
C GLU A 11 -74.13 4.08 -5.63
N ALA A 12 -73.08 3.56 -6.25
CA ALA A 12 -73.16 3.02 -7.62
C ALA A 12 -73.81 1.63 -7.69
N LEU A 13 -73.71 0.83 -6.63
CA LEU A 13 -74.20 -0.55 -6.60
C LEU A 13 -75.74 -0.66 -6.61
N TYR A 14 -76.43 0.23 -5.90
CA TYR A 14 -77.89 0.27 -5.87
C TYR A 14 -78.47 0.70 -7.23
N GLY A 15 -77.84 1.67 -7.90
CA GLY A 15 -78.27 2.13 -9.23
C GLY A 15 -78.14 1.07 -10.32
N VAL A 16 -77.10 0.23 -10.28
CA VAL A 16 -76.88 -0.85 -11.26
C VAL A 16 -77.85 -2.02 -11.03
N LYS A 17 -78.15 -2.34 -9.76
CA LYS A 17 -79.11 -3.38 -9.40
C LYS A 17 -80.53 -3.06 -9.87
N ASP A 18 -80.96 -1.81 -9.71
CA ASP A 18 -82.28 -1.35 -10.16
C ASP A 18 -82.39 -1.30 -11.69
N GLN A 19 -81.32 -0.94 -12.40
CA GLN A 19 -81.27 -1.02 -13.86
C GLN A 19 -81.36 -2.46 -14.39
N LEU A 20 -80.70 -3.42 -13.75
CA LEU A 20 -80.75 -4.83 -14.14
C LEU A 20 -82.10 -5.48 -13.81
N ALA A 21 -82.71 -5.11 -12.68
CA ALA A 21 -84.05 -5.56 -12.28
C ALA A 21 -85.15 -5.04 -13.22
N GLY A 22 -85.00 -3.83 -13.77
CA GLY A 22 -85.94 -3.26 -14.74
C GLY A 22 -85.84 -3.82 -16.17
N SER A 23 -84.80 -4.60 -16.48
CA SER A 23 -84.48 -5.01 -17.86
C SER A 23 -85.16 -6.29 -18.36
N GLY A 24 -85.64 -7.16 -17.45
CA GLY A 24 -86.33 -8.42 -17.77
C GLY A 24 -85.52 -9.47 -18.56
N ARG A 25 -84.19 -9.32 -18.69
CA ARG A 25 -83.32 -10.18 -19.50
C ARG A 25 -82.66 -11.29 -18.68
N GLN A 26 -82.31 -12.43 -19.29
CA GLN A 26 -81.47 -13.43 -18.62
C GLN A 26 -80.05 -12.88 -18.41
N VAL A 27 -79.54 -13.00 -17.18
CA VAL A 27 -78.22 -12.49 -16.80
C VAL A 27 -77.35 -13.66 -16.34
N LEU A 28 -76.16 -13.79 -16.91
CA LEU A 28 -75.10 -14.65 -16.35
C LEU A 28 -74.33 -13.81 -15.34
N LEU A 29 -74.39 -14.20 -14.08
CA LEU A 29 -73.61 -13.61 -13.01
C LEU A 29 -72.49 -14.57 -12.65
N ILE A 30 -71.25 -14.11 -12.80
CA ILE A 30 -70.07 -14.87 -12.37
C ILE A 30 -69.57 -14.18 -11.11
N LEU A 31 -69.59 -14.90 -10.00
CA LEU A 31 -69.03 -14.44 -8.75
C LEU A 31 -67.80 -15.28 -8.46
N ASP A 32 -66.63 -14.69 -8.64
CA ASP A 32 -65.36 -15.35 -8.45
C ASP A 32 -64.89 -15.16 -6.99
N ASN A 33 -64.35 -16.21 -6.37
CA ASN A 33 -63.71 -16.17 -5.05
C ASN A 33 -64.64 -15.74 -3.88
N CYS A 34 -65.86 -16.28 -3.84
CA CYS A 34 -66.89 -15.94 -2.83
C CYS A 34 -66.67 -16.58 -1.46
N ASP A 35 -65.57 -16.23 -0.80
CA ASP A 35 -65.11 -16.92 0.42
C ASP A 35 -65.31 -16.14 1.72
N ASP A 36 -66.02 -15.01 1.70
CA ASP A 36 -66.31 -14.22 2.90
C ASP A 36 -67.58 -14.73 3.61
N THR A 37 -67.42 -15.25 4.82
CA THR A 37 -68.50 -15.79 5.65
C THR A 37 -69.42 -14.72 6.25
N ARG A 38 -68.98 -13.45 6.30
CA ARG A 38 -69.76 -12.33 6.85
C ARG A 38 -70.67 -11.65 5.82
N THR A 39 -70.42 -11.88 4.54
CA THR A 39 -71.14 -11.23 3.45
C THR A 39 -72.28 -12.11 2.93
N ASP A 40 -73.50 -11.59 3.01
CA ASP A 40 -74.68 -12.24 2.43
C ASP A 40 -74.76 -11.94 0.92
N TYR A 41 -74.24 -12.86 0.12
CA TYR A 41 -74.13 -12.71 -1.33
C TYR A 41 -75.49 -12.63 -2.05
N SER A 42 -76.58 -13.04 -1.39
CA SER A 42 -77.93 -12.90 -1.94
C SER A 42 -78.30 -11.43 -2.21
N ARG A 43 -77.66 -10.49 -1.51
CA ARG A 43 -77.85 -9.04 -1.69
C ARG A 43 -77.34 -8.51 -3.02
N TYR A 44 -76.41 -9.20 -3.68
CA TYR A 44 -75.86 -8.81 -4.98
C TYR A 44 -76.62 -9.42 -6.16
N ILE A 45 -77.52 -10.37 -5.89
CA ILE A 45 -78.36 -10.98 -6.91
C ILE A 45 -79.55 -10.03 -7.19
N PRO A 46 -79.77 -9.61 -8.46
CA PRO A 46 -80.90 -8.74 -8.82
C PRO A 46 -82.25 -9.40 -8.56
N ASN A 47 -83.19 -8.67 -7.98
CA ASN A 47 -84.55 -9.18 -7.73
C ASN A 47 -85.39 -9.14 -9.02
N ARG A 48 -86.14 -10.21 -9.31
CA ARG A 48 -87.08 -10.37 -10.44
C ARG A 48 -86.49 -10.57 -11.85
N THR A 49 -85.25 -11.05 -11.93
CA THR A 49 -84.57 -11.37 -13.20
C THR A 49 -84.09 -12.84 -13.18
N ILE A 50 -84.15 -13.57 -14.31
CA ILE A 50 -83.61 -14.94 -14.37
C ILE A 50 -82.09 -14.85 -14.43
N VAL A 51 -81.41 -15.29 -13.37
CA VAL A 51 -79.95 -15.22 -13.25
C VAL A 51 -79.36 -16.63 -13.27
N THR A 52 -78.46 -16.89 -14.21
CA THR A 52 -77.57 -18.06 -14.14
C THR A 52 -76.34 -17.65 -13.33
N LEU A 53 -76.10 -18.33 -12.21
CA LEU A 53 -74.99 -18.01 -11.31
C LEU A 53 -73.88 -19.06 -11.47
N ILE A 54 -72.66 -18.60 -11.79
CA ILE A 54 -71.45 -19.40 -11.66
C ILE A 54 -70.67 -18.81 -10.49
N MET A 55 -70.48 -19.60 -9.45
CA MET A 55 -69.76 -19.20 -8.25
C MET A 55 -68.56 -20.11 -8.04
N THR A 56 -67.38 -19.53 -7.88
CA THR A 56 -66.18 -20.24 -7.43
C THR A 56 -65.97 -19.89 -5.96
N THR A 57 -65.79 -20.91 -5.12
CA THR A 57 -65.66 -20.73 -3.67
C THR A 57 -65.04 -21.95 -3.02
N ARG A 58 -64.29 -21.70 -1.94
CA ARG A 58 -63.74 -22.69 -1.01
C ARG A 58 -64.74 -23.06 0.11
N LEU A 59 -65.81 -22.28 0.30
CA LEU A 59 -66.82 -22.52 1.33
C LEU A 59 -67.86 -23.56 0.87
N SER A 60 -67.96 -24.68 1.60
CA SER A 60 -68.97 -25.71 1.33
C SER A 60 -70.42 -25.21 1.45
N ASP A 61 -70.63 -24.16 2.25
CA ASP A 61 -71.94 -23.61 2.62
C ASP A 61 -72.50 -22.65 1.57
N ALA A 62 -71.70 -22.25 0.56
CA ALA A 62 -72.14 -21.43 -0.57
C ALA A 62 -73.21 -22.12 -1.44
N LYS A 63 -73.40 -23.43 -1.25
CA LYS A 63 -74.53 -24.20 -1.80
C LYS A 63 -75.90 -23.57 -1.50
N LYS A 64 -76.03 -22.81 -0.42
CA LYS A 64 -77.27 -22.12 -0.01
C LYS A 64 -77.74 -21.04 -1.00
N TYR A 65 -76.87 -20.54 -1.87
CA TYR A 65 -77.20 -19.51 -2.87
C TYR A 65 -77.70 -20.10 -4.19
N ALA A 66 -77.69 -21.43 -4.34
CA ALA A 66 -78.36 -22.11 -5.45
C ALA A 66 -79.88 -22.15 -5.18
N SER A 67 -80.70 -21.69 -6.13
CA SER A 67 -82.16 -21.72 -5.97
C SER A 67 -82.70 -23.16 -6.00
N MET A 68 -83.57 -23.48 -5.03
CA MET A 68 -84.26 -24.77 -4.88
C MET A 68 -84.98 -25.22 -6.16
N ASP A 69 -84.41 -26.19 -6.86
CA ASP A 69 -84.91 -27.55 -7.02
C ASP A 69 -83.78 -28.37 -7.67
N PHE A 70 -83.94 -29.69 -7.84
CA PHE A 70 -83.00 -30.63 -8.49
C PHE A 70 -82.06 -31.40 -7.56
N ARG A 71 -82.55 -32.58 -7.20
CA ARG A 71 -81.95 -33.63 -6.36
C ARG A 71 -80.74 -34.37 -6.97
N ASP A 72 -80.04 -33.80 -7.95
CA ASP A 72 -78.85 -34.45 -8.53
C ASP A 72 -77.63 -33.56 -8.33
N ASN A 73 -76.66 -34.05 -7.55
CA ASN A 73 -75.33 -33.49 -7.26
C ASN A 73 -74.45 -33.16 -8.51
N LYS A 74 -75.02 -33.05 -9.71
CA LYS A 74 -74.32 -32.90 -11.00
C LYS A 74 -73.89 -31.46 -11.35
N LEU A 75 -74.33 -30.46 -10.60
CA LEU A 75 -73.96 -29.05 -10.84
C LEU A 75 -72.79 -28.57 -9.96
N PHE A 76 -72.22 -29.44 -9.13
CA PHE A 76 -71.05 -29.16 -8.31
C PHE A 76 -69.86 -29.96 -8.85
N PHE A 77 -68.85 -29.27 -9.37
CA PHE A 77 -67.63 -29.87 -9.88
C PHE A 77 -66.49 -29.63 -8.89
N GLN A 78 -66.04 -30.69 -8.22
CA GLN A 78 -64.84 -30.67 -7.39
C GLN A 78 -63.61 -30.98 -8.26
N LEU A 79 -62.70 -30.02 -8.38
CA LEU A 79 -61.45 -30.19 -9.13
C LEU A 79 -60.46 -31.02 -8.28
N LYS A 80 -59.82 -32.03 -8.88
CA LYS A 80 -58.77 -32.84 -8.23
C LYS A 80 -57.36 -32.26 -8.49
N GLY A 81 -56.41 -32.62 -7.62
CA GLY A 81 -54.99 -32.26 -7.71
C GLY A 81 -54.30 -32.64 -9.04
N LEU A 82 -53.21 -31.94 -9.38
CA LEU A 82 -52.27 -32.34 -10.45
C LEU A 82 -51.56 -33.65 -10.10
N ASP A 83 -51.10 -34.39 -11.10
CA ASP A 83 -50.21 -35.52 -10.86
C ASP A 83 -48.78 -35.04 -10.58
N ALA A 84 -48.04 -35.83 -9.78
CA ALA A 84 -46.73 -35.43 -9.26
C ALA A 84 -45.72 -35.07 -10.35
N LYS A 85 -45.75 -35.79 -11.47
CA LYS A 85 -44.81 -35.54 -12.57
C LYS A 85 -45.14 -34.24 -13.30
N SER A 86 -46.41 -34.00 -13.61
CA SER A 86 -46.86 -32.76 -14.24
C SER A 86 -46.62 -31.53 -13.34
N ALA A 87 -46.78 -31.67 -12.03
CA ALA A 87 -46.53 -30.59 -11.07
C ALA A 87 -45.04 -30.23 -10.97
N VAL A 88 -44.16 -31.23 -10.96
CA VAL A 88 -42.70 -31.04 -10.97
C VAL A 88 -42.23 -30.43 -12.28
N ASP A 89 -42.74 -30.92 -13.41
CA ASP A 89 -42.38 -30.41 -14.74
C ASP A 89 -42.81 -28.95 -14.91
N LEU A 90 -44.00 -28.57 -14.43
CA LEU A 90 -44.48 -27.17 -14.43
C LEU A 90 -43.63 -26.22 -13.59
N ILE A 91 -42.99 -26.70 -12.53
CA ILE A 91 -42.12 -25.89 -11.66
C ILE A 91 -40.74 -25.72 -12.31
N ILE A 92 -40.19 -26.79 -12.89
CA ILE A 92 -38.87 -26.77 -13.55
C ILE A 92 -38.90 -25.97 -14.87
N ASP A 93 -39.96 -26.13 -15.67
CA ASP A 93 -40.09 -25.37 -16.92
C ASP A 93 -40.25 -23.86 -16.67
N ALA A 94 -40.75 -23.48 -15.48
CA ALA A 94 -40.89 -22.08 -15.08
C ALA A 94 -39.58 -21.45 -14.56
N SER A 95 -38.58 -22.25 -14.16
CA SER A 95 -37.30 -21.75 -13.61
C SER A 95 -36.22 -21.42 -14.65
N ASP A 96 -36.48 -21.60 -15.95
CA ASP A 96 -35.62 -21.28 -17.10
C ASP A 96 -34.16 -21.82 -17.01
N THR A 97 -33.96 -22.93 -16.29
CA THR A 97 -32.67 -23.58 -16.10
C THR A 97 -32.34 -24.51 -17.27
N GLN A 98 -31.29 -24.22 -18.07
CA GLN A 98 -30.91 -25.02 -19.25
C GLN A 98 -30.31 -26.42 -18.96
N GLN A 99 -30.11 -26.81 -17.70
CA GLN A 99 -29.67 -28.17 -17.33
C GLN A 99 -30.62 -28.79 -16.32
N ARG A 100 -31.37 -29.82 -16.76
CA ARG A 100 -32.21 -30.67 -15.92
C ARG A 100 -31.32 -31.63 -15.13
N GLY A 101 -31.01 -31.30 -13.88
CA GLY A 101 -30.20 -32.12 -12.98
C GLY A 101 -31.04 -32.78 -11.89
N HIS A 102 -30.58 -33.91 -11.36
CA HIS A 102 -31.26 -34.67 -10.28
C HIS A 102 -31.61 -33.82 -9.04
N GLN A 103 -30.81 -32.79 -8.75
CA GLN A 103 -31.04 -31.90 -7.62
C GLN A 103 -32.22 -30.93 -7.85
N ALA A 104 -32.41 -30.45 -9.08
CA ALA A 104 -33.52 -29.57 -9.43
C ALA A 104 -34.86 -30.34 -9.46
N GLU A 105 -34.84 -31.58 -9.94
CA GLU A 105 -36.02 -32.47 -9.90
C GLU A 105 -36.42 -32.80 -8.46
N HIS A 106 -35.45 -33.11 -7.59
CA HIS A 106 -35.74 -33.38 -6.19
C HIS A 106 -36.31 -32.16 -5.45
N GLN A 107 -35.81 -30.96 -5.73
CA GLN A 107 -36.33 -29.72 -5.12
C GLN A 107 -37.74 -29.37 -5.64
N ALA A 108 -37.98 -29.50 -6.93
CA ALA A 108 -39.32 -29.29 -7.50
C ALA A 108 -40.33 -30.33 -6.98
N GLU A 109 -39.89 -31.58 -6.74
CA GLU A 109 -40.72 -32.63 -6.14
C GLU A 109 -41.05 -32.34 -4.67
N GLN A 110 -40.10 -31.80 -3.91
CA GLN A 110 -40.34 -31.33 -2.55
C GLN A 110 -41.35 -30.17 -2.51
N ILE A 111 -41.23 -29.21 -3.43
CA ILE A 111 -42.17 -28.07 -3.53
C ILE A 111 -43.56 -28.57 -3.95
N ALA A 112 -43.66 -29.45 -4.95
CA ALA A 112 -44.92 -29.99 -5.41
C ALA A 112 -45.63 -30.82 -4.33
N THR A 113 -44.87 -31.59 -3.55
CA THR A 113 -45.35 -32.36 -2.41
C THR A 113 -45.84 -31.46 -1.27
N ALA A 114 -45.10 -30.39 -0.96
CA ALA A 114 -45.49 -29.42 0.07
C ALA A 114 -46.77 -28.65 -0.29
N LEU A 115 -47.05 -28.49 -1.57
CA LEU A 115 -48.27 -27.84 -2.09
C LEU A 115 -49.41 -28.83 -2.37
N ASP A 116 -49.27 -30.09 -1.93
CA ASP A 116 -50.22 -31.20 -2.12
C ASP A 116 -50.71 -31.34 -3.58
N PHE A 117 -49.83 -30.99 -4.53
CA PHE A 117 -50.08 -31.02 -5.96
C PHE A 117 -51.31 -30.22 -6.40
N GLN A 118 -51.74 -29.21 -5.64
CA GLN A 118 -52.92 -28.41 -5.97
C GLN A 118 -52.68 -27.52 -7.21
N PRO A 119 -53.52 -27.59 -8.28
CA PRO A 119 -53.20 -26.98 -9.57
C PRO A 119 -52.98 -25.47 -9.52
N LEU A 120 -53.77 -24.77 -8.70
CA LEU A 120 -53.66 -23.32 -8.55
C LEU A 120 -52.42 -22.93 -7.74
N ALA A 121 -52.09 -23.68 -6.68
CA ALA A 121 -50.92 -23.44 -5.86
C ALA A 121 -49.62 -23.69 -6.66
N ILE A 122 -49.57 -24.76 -7.46
CA ILE A 122 -48.45 -25.07 -8.35
C ILE A 122 -48.30 -23.99 -9.43
N ASN A 123 -49.39 -23.57 -10.11
CA ASN A 123 -49.31 -22.52 -11.13
C ASN A 123 -48.89 -21.16 -10.57
N VAL A 124 -49.35 -20.80 -9.36
CA VAL A 124 -48.95 -19.55 -8.69
C VAL A 124 -47.48 -19.62 -8.29
N ALA A 125 -47.01 -20.76 -7.74
CA ALA A 125 -45.60 -20.97 -7.43
C ALA A 125 -44.72 -20.90 -8.69
N SER A 126 -45.09 -21.59 -9.77
CA SER A 126 -44.41 -21.51 -11.07
C SER A 126 -44.40 -20.09 -11.65
N SER A 127 -45.52 -19.37 -11.61
CA SER A 127 -45.60 -17.98 -12.08
C SER A 127 -44.73 -17.03 -11.26
N LEU A 128 -44.63 -17.23 -9.94
CA LEU A 128 -43.76 -16.44 -9.05
C LEU A 128 -42.28 -16.70 -9.33
N ILE A 129 -41.92 -17.96 -9.62
CA ILE A 129 -40.57 -18.36 -10.04
C ILE A 129 -40.22 -17.69 -11.38
N GLN A 130 -41.17 -17.62 -12.32
CA GLN A 130 -40.99 -16.98 -13.63
C GLN A 130 -40.95 -15.43 -13.54
N GLU A 131 -41.69 -14.83 -12.59
CA GLU A 131 -41.75 -13.37 -12.36
C GLU A 131 -40.62 -12.80 -11.50
N GLN A 132 -39.78 -13.63 -10.86
CA GLN A 132 -38.54 -13.18 -10.18
C GLN A 132 -37.60 -12.37 -11.10
N ALA A 133 -37.79 -12.39 -12.42
CA ALA A 133 -37.05 -11.57 -13.37
C ALA A 133 -37.51 -10.09 -13.48
N ARG A 134 -38.62 -9.64 -12.85
CA ARG A 134 -39.21 -8.32 -13.21
C ARG A 134 -40.02 -7.57 -12.11
N TYR A 135 -39.40 -7.25 -10.96
CA TYR A 135 -39.73 -6.16 -10.00
C TYR A 135 -41.00 -6.21 -9.10
N ARG A 136 -40.75 -6.30 -7.78
CA ARG A 136 -41.31 -5.53 -6.63
C ARG A 136 -42.75 -4.98 -6.72
N LYS A 137 -43.72 -5.66 -6.07
CA LYS A 137 -44.93 -5.07 -5.44
C LYS A 137 -45.72 -6.15 -4.69
N VAL A 138 -45.19 -6.60 -3.55
CA VAL A 138 -45.78 -7.69 -2.72
C VAL A 138 -46.59 -7.15 -1.51
N ASN A 139 -46.50 -5.84 -1.23
CA ASN A 139 -46.91 -5.27 0.07
C ASN A 139 -48.43 -5.20 0.32
N ALA A 140 -49.27 -5.05 -0.72
CA ALA A 140 -50.73 -4.94 -0.54
C ALA A 140 -51.42 -6.30 -0.30
N THR A 141 -50.76 -7.39 -0.69
CA THR A 141 -51.31 -8.75 -0.58
C THR A 141 -51.03 -9.35 0.81
N PHE A 142 -49.92 -8.99 1.45
CA PHE A 142 -49.52 -9.54 2.76
C PHE A 142 -50.46 -9.13 3.91
N GLU A 143 -50.82 -7.85 4.04
CA GLU A 143 -51.69 -7.37 5.12
C GLU A 143 -53.12 -7.96 5.03
N VAL A 144 -53.70 -8.01 3.84
CA VAL A 144 -55.07 -8.50 3.64
C VAL A 144 -55.14 -10.03 3.74
N SER A 145 -54.10 -10.75 3.29
CA SER A 145 -54.07 -12.22 3.36
C SER A 145 -53.79 -12.74 4.77
N ALA A 146 -52.89 -12.14 5.54
CA ALA A 146 -52.62 -12.55 6.93
C ALA A 146 -53.85 -12.32 7.84
N GLU A 147 -54.50 -11.16 7.71
CA GLU A 147 -55.68 -10.83 8.51
C GLU A 147 -56.89 -11.71 8.13
N SER A 148 -57.05 -12.03 6.83
CA SER A 148 -58.13 -12.92 6.35
C SER A 148 -57.92 -14.39 6.74
N LEU A 149 -56.67 -14.87 6.78
CA LEU A 149 -56.32 -16.25 7.13
C LEU A 149 -56.43 -16.52 8.64
N GLN A 150 -56.09 -15.54 9.50
CA GLN A 150 -56.38 -15.61 10.94
C GLN A 150 -57.88 -15.65 11.25
N ARG A 151 -58.69 -14.91 10.48
CA ARG A 151 -60.16 -14.88 10.66
C ARG A 151 -60.88 -16.14 10.20
N LEU A 152 -60.25 -16.97 9.37
CA LEU A 152 -60.80 -18.22 8.82
C LEU A 152 -60.27 -19.48 9.52
N ALA A 153 -59.52 -19.33 10.61
CA ALA A 153 -58.96 -20.43 11.39
C ALA A 153 -60.05 -21.18 12.19
N SER A 154 -60.81 -22.02 11.48
CA SER A 154 -61.51 -23.17 12.05
C SER A 154 -61.49 -24.31 11.03
N ASP A 155 -60.58 -25.26 11.27
CA ASP A 155 -60.62 -26.69 10.88
C ASP A 155 -60.16 -27.20 9.49
N ASP A 156 -59.46 -26.43 8.64
CA ASP A 156 -58.91 -26.98 7.36
C ASP A 156 -57.36 -27.17 7.35
N PRO A 157 -56.82 -28.38 7.09
CA PRO A 157 -55.38 -28.65 7.02
C PRO A 157 -54.62 -27.88 5.93
N SER A 158 -55.29 -27.47 4.85
CA SER A 158 -54.65 -26.72 3.74
C SER A 158 -54.29 -25.27 4.13
N VAL A 159 -54.87 -24.74 5.20
CA VAL A 159 -54.60 -23.40 5.74
C VAL A 159 -53.32 -23.38 6.58
N LYS A 160 -52.80 -24.54 7.03
CA LYS A 160 -51.54 -24.65 7.79
C LYS A 160 -50.27 -24.46 6.95
N ALA A 161 -50.35 -24.59 5.62
CA ALA A 161 -49.21 -24.36 4.72
C ALA A 161 -49.02 -22.88 4.35
N ALA A 162 -50.05 -22.04 4.53
CA ALA A 162 -50.03 -20.63 4.13
C ALA A 162 -49.10 -19.76 5.00
N PRO A 163 -49.00 -19.94 6.34
CA PRO A 163 -47.98 -19.28 7.16
C PRO A 163 -46.56 -19.68 6.75
N THR A 164 -46.34 -20.96 6.45
CA THR A 164 -45.05 -21.47 5.96
C THR A 164 -44.68 -20.89 4.59
N LEU A 165 -45.66 -20.68 3.70
CA LEU A 165 -45.44 -20.01 2.42
C LEU A 165 -45.11 -18.51 2.60
N LEU A 166 -45.75 -17.84 3.58
CA LEU A 166 -45.47 -16.45 3.95
C LEU A 166 -44.07 -16.30 4.58
N ASP A 167 -43.64 -17.27 5.39
CA ASP A 167 -42.28 -17.32 5.96
C ASP A 167 -41.21 -17.55 4.87
N ILE A 168 -41.49 -18.41 3.89
CA ILE A 168 -40.62 -18.63 2.72
C ILE A 168 -40.59 -17.38 1.84
N LEU A 169 -41.70 -16.67 1.65
CA LEU A 169 -41.74 -15.42 0.87
C LEU A 169 -41.05 -14.25 1.59
N ALA A 170 -41.14 -14.17 2.92
CA ALA A 170 -40.40 -13.21 3.75
C ALA A 170 -38.88 -13.47 3.73
N PHE A 171 -38.46 -14.73 3.55
CA PHE A 171 -37.07 -15.11 3.34
C PHE A 171 -36.53 -14.67 1.95
N VAL A 172 -37.41 -14.53 0.95
CA VAL A 172 -37.03 -14.31 -0.46
C VAL A 172 -37.04 -12.84 -0.90
N ASP A 173 -37.82 -11.93 -0.28
CA ASP A 173 -37.79 -10.48 -0.61
C ASP A 173 -37.61 -9.59 0.64
N ARG A 174 -36.34 -9.23 0.90
CA ARG A 174 -35.84 -8.69 2.18
C ARG A 174 -35.82 -7.16 2.28
N GLN A 175 -36.26 -6.41 1.26
CA GLN A 175 -35.94 -4.97 1.12
C GLN A 175 -37.09 -3.97 1.38
N ASP A 176 -38.36 -4.38 1.46
CA ASP A 176 -39.49 -3.43 1.56
C ASP A 176 -40.56 -3.81 2.62
N VAL A 177 -40.21 -4.59 3.66
CA VAL A 177 -41.13 -4.94 4.77
C VAL A 177 -41.12 -3.84 5.85
N PRO A 178 -42.27 -3.24 6.22
CA PRO A 178 -42.34 -2.20 7.25
C PRO A 178 -42.01 -2.73 8.66
N GLU A 179 -41.18 -1.99 9.39
CA GLU A 179 -40.72 -2.24 10.76
C GLU A 179 -41.87 -2.59 11.74
N GLU A 180 -43.02 -1.92 11.60
CA GLU A 180 -44.20 -2.08 12.47
C GLU A 180 -44.82 -3.49 12.39
N MET A 181 -44.64 -4.19 11.27
CA MET A 181 -45.17 -5.53 11.05
C MET A 181 -44.37 -6.59 11.82
N PHE A 182 -43.05 -6.43 11.90
CA PHE A 182 -42.18 -7.27 12.73
C PHE A 182 -42.41 -7.03 14.23
N LEU A 183 -42.57 -5.76 14.63
CA LEU A 183 -42.84 -5.40 16.03
C LEU A 183 -44.20 -5.92 16.53
N ARG A 184 -45.22 -5.97 15.65
CA ARG A 184 -46.53 -6.57 15.99
C ARG A 184 -46.47 -8.09 16.12
N ALA A 185 -45.79 -8.77 15.19
CA ALA A 185 -45.63 -10.23 15.26
C ALA A 185 -44.90 -10.64 16.55
N TRP A 186 -43.84 -9.91 16.91
CA TRP A 186 -43.07 -10.09 18.14
C TRP A 186 -43.89 -9.90 19.42
N LYS A 187 -44.67 -8.81 19.53
CA LYS A 187 -45.53 -8.57 20.68
C LYS A 187 -46.66 -9.59 20.83
N TYR A 188 -47.19 -10.07 19.71
CA TYR A 188 -48.29 -11.04 19.72
C TYR A 188 -47.82 -12.42 20.22
N GLU A 189 -46.61 -12.85 19.85
CA GLU A 189 -46.01 -14.11 20.35
C GLU A 189 -45.72 -14.05 21.86
N GLU A 190 -45.22 -12.91 22.34
CA GLU A 190 -44.94 -12.64 23.76
C GLU A 190 -46.23 -12.61 24.61
N GLU A 191 -47.33 -12.06 24.08
CA GLU A 191 -48.65 -12.07 24.73
C GLU A 191 -49.27 -13.48 24.75
N VAL A 192 -49.26 -14.22 23.63
CA VAL A 192 -49.85 -15.57 23.54
C VAL A 192 -49.13 -16.58 24.45
N LEU A 193 -47.80 -16.54 24.53
CA LEU A 193 -47.03 -17.44 25.40
C LEU A 193 -47.22 -17.13 26.90
N SER A 194 -47.66 -15.92 27.25
CA SER A 194 -47.92 -15.52 28.63
C SER A 194 -49.30 -15.92 29.16
N GLU A 195 -50.25 -16.28 28.28
CA GLU A 195 -51.64 -16.57 28.65
C GLU A 195 -51.96 -18.07 28.85
N PHE A 196 -51.09 -19.00 28.44
CA PHE A 196 -51.34 -20.45 28.57
C PHE A 196 -50.70 -21.06 29.84
N GLU A 197 -51.45 -21.11 30.94
CA GLU A 197 -51.23 -22.13 32.00
C GLU A 197 -51.85 -23.46 31.54
N VAL A 198 -51.02 -24.45 31.25
CA VAL A 198 -51.45 -25.75 30.70
C VAL A 198 -52.02 -26.64 31.81
N ASP A 199 -53.34 -26.85 31.80
CA ASP A 199 -54.00 -27.94 32.54
C ASP A 199 -53.98 -29.24 31.69
N ASP A 200 -53.89 -30.40 32.34
CA ASP A 200 -53.51 -31.71 31.75
C ASP A 200 -54.54 -32.30 30.76
N GLY A 201 -54.69 -31.66 29.59
CA GLY A 201 -55.50 -32.10 28.45
C GLY A 201 -54.67 -32.70 27.29
N PRO A 202 -55.33 -33.27 26.26
CA PRO A 202 -54.67 -33.92 25.10
C PRO A 202 -53.80 -32.97 24.26
N GLU A 203 -53.88 -31.66 24.51
CA GLU A 203 -53.04 -30.61 23.93
C GLU A 203 -51.59 -30.66 24.43
N LYS A 204 -51.31 -31.26 25.60
CA LYS A 204 -49.94 -31.45 26.12
C LYS A 204 -49.09 -32.35 25.23
N GLY A 205 -49.70 -33.34 24.57
CA GLY A 205 -49.00 -34.16 23.56
C GLY A 205 -48.63 -33.37 22.29
N PHE A 206 -49.45 -32.37 21.93
CA PHE A 206 -49.18 -31.49 20.79
C PHE A 206 -48.09 -30.46 21.11
N ILE A 207 -48.05 -29.96 22.35
CA ILE A 207 -46.97 -29.13 22.88
C ILE A 207 -45.68 -29.94 23.03
N GLU A 208 -45.76 -31.22 23.44
CA GLU A 208 -44.59 -32.11 23.53
C GLU A 208 -44.01 -32.48 22.15
N ASP A 209 -44.85 -32.57 21.10
CA ASP A 209 -44.40 -32.73 19.70
C ASP A 209 -43.94 -31.41 19.05
N LEU A 210 -44.30 -30.25 19.62
CA LEU A 210 -43.71 -28.93 19.32
C LEU A 210 -42.41 -28.69 20.13
N THR A 211 -42.17 -29.40 21.24
CA THR A 211 -40.93 -29.25 22.04
C THR A 211 -39.63 -29.81 21.46
N PRO A 212 -39.57 -30.64 20.41
CA PRO A 212 -38.29 -30.91 19.74
C PRO A 212 -37.74 -29.64 19.05
N TRP A 213 -38.63 -28.74 18.61
CA TRP A 213 -38.24 -27.42 18.09
C TRP A 213 -37.79 -26.48 19.21
N HIS A 214 -38.37 -26.61 20.41
CA HIS A 214 -38.01 -25.80 21.57
C HIS A 214 -36.73 -26.29 22.28
N GLN A 215 -36.22 -27.51 22.07
CA GLN A 215 -34.83 -27.79 22.47
C GLN A 215 -33.78 -27.03 21.63
N SER A 216 -34.19 -26.33 20.55
CA SER A 216 -33.39 -25.40 19.73
C SER A 216 -33.66 -23.90 20.01
N ASP A 217 -34.34 -23.61 21.12
CA ASP A 217 -35.08 -22.41 21.60
C ASP A 217 -34.55 -20.97 21.41
N GLN A 218 -33.50 -20.71 20.62
CA GLN A 218 -33.04 -19.33 20.37
C GLN A 218 -32.86 -18.98 18.90
N LEU A 219 -32.81 -19.95 17.97
CA LEU A 219 -32.48 -19.70 16.56
C LEU A 219 -33.56 -18.94 15.75
N PRO A 220 -34.87 -19.24 15.84
CA PRO A 220 -35.91 -18.54 15.05
C PRO A 220 -36.06 -17.07 15.43
N VAL A 221 -36.12 -16.80 16.74
CA VAL A 221 -36.12 -15.45 17.33
C VAL A 221 -34.86 -14.67 16.93
N THR A 222 -33.69 -15.32 17.00
CA THR A 222 -32.43 -14.68 16.65
C THR A 222 -32.30 -14.41 15.14
N GLU A 223 -32.94 -15.22 14.29
CA GLU A 223 -33.00 -14.96 12.84
C GLU A 223 -33.92 -13.77 12.53
N ALA A 224 -35.04 -13.62 13.22
CA ALA A 224 -35.89 -12.43 13.12
C ALA A 224 -35.16 -11.15 13.59
N GLN A 225 -34.41 -11.22 14.68
CA GLN A 225 -33.56 -10.12 15.16
C GLN A 225 -32.43 -9.78 14.18
N TYR A 226 -31.80 -10.79 13.56
CA TYR A 226 -30.80 -10.60 12.51
C TYR A 226 -31.38 -9.89 11.28
N LEU A 227 -32.56 -10.32 10.84
CA LEU A 227 -33.33 -9.70 9.77
C LEU A 227 -33.66 -8.23 10.08
N MET A 228 -34.14 -7.96 11.29
CA MET A 228 -34.49 -6.62 11.75
C MET A 228 -33.26 -5.71 11.85
N GLY A 229 -32.12 -6.21 12.36
CA GLY A 229 -30.86 -5.48 12.37
C GLY A 229 -30.38 -5.11 10.95
N ALA A 230 -30.51 -6.02 9.99
CA ALA A 230 -30.20 -5.74 8.59
C ALA A 230 -31.14 -4.69 7.96
N ALA A 231 -32.42 -4.70 8.34
CA ALA A 231 -33.40 -3.69 7.91
C ALA A 231 -33.08 -2.31 8.49
N TYR A 232 -32.73 -2.24 9.78
CA TYR A 232 -32.31 -0.99 10.43
C TYR A 232 -31.09 -0.36 9.75
N GLN A 233 -30.13 -1.19 9.34
CA GLN A 233 -28.95 -0.73 8.61
C GLN A 233 -29.33 -0.13 7.24
N GLN A 234 -30.27 -0.73 6.52
CA GLN A 234 -30.74 -0.20 5.22
C GLN A 234 -31.54 1.10 5.36
N ASN A 235 -32.29 1.25 6.45
CA ASN A 235 -33.10 2.45 6.72
C ASN A 235 -32.29 3.60 7.35
N GLY A 236 -31.01 3.37 7.65
CA GLY A 236 -30.12 4.36 8.26
C GLY A 236 -30.29 4.52 9.78
N GLN A 237 -31.02 3.61 10.44
CA GLN A 237 -31.11 3.50 11.90
C GLN A 237 -29.91 2.70 12.42
N ILE A 238 -28.72 3.29 12.28
CA ILE A 238 -27.45 2.59 12.48
C ILE A 238 -27.22 2.18 13.95
N PRO A 239 -27.50 3.02 14.96
CA PRO A 239 -27.37 2.60 16.36
C PRO A 239 -28.28 1.41 16.72
N GLU A 240 -29.54 1.45 16.29
CA GLU A 240 -30.50 0.38 16.53
C GLU A 240 -30.11 -0.92 15.80
N ALA A 241 -29.50 -0.80 14.61
CA ALA A 241 -28.92 -1.94 13.90
C ALA A 241 -27.77 -2.60 14.67
N VAL A 242 -26.87 -1.78 15.23
CA VAL A 242 -25.73 -2.28 16.02
C VAL A 242 -26.22 -2.99 17.27
N ASP A 243 -27.09 -2.37 18.06
CA ASP A 243 -27.62 -2.96 19.30
C ASP A 243 -28.31 -4.31 19.03
N MET A 244 -29.12 -4.37 17.97
CA MET A 244 -29.83 -5.60 17.58
C MET A 244 -28.87 -6.70 17.12
N LEU A 245 -27.89 -6.36 16.27
CA LEU A 245 -26.92 -7.32 15.74
C LEU A 245 -25.92 -7.79 16.80
N GLU A 246 -25.59 -6.95 17.80
CA GLU A 246 -24.79 -7.35 18.96
C GLU A 246 -25.51 -8.41 19.80
N HIS A 247 -26.81 -8.24 20.01
CA HIS A 247 -27.63 -9.25 20.69
C HIS A 247 -27.63 -10.58 19.93
N VAL A 248 -27.83 -10.52 18.60
CA VAL A 248 -27.82 -11.69 17.70
C VAL A 248 -26.49 -12.43 17.76
N VAL A 249 -25.36 -11.70 17.65
CA VAL A 249 -24.03 -12.30 17.69
C VAL A 249 -23.79 -12.96 19.04
N LYS A 250 -24.15 -12.30 20.15
CA LYS A 250 -23.99 -12.84 21.51
C LYS A 250 -24.79 -14.13 21.74
N VAL A 251 -25.99 -14.24 21.18
CA VAL A 251 -26.78 -15.48 21.24
C VAL A 251 -26.11 -16.58 20.40
N ARG A 252 -25.62 -16.23 19.20
CA ARG A 252 -24.92 -17.16 18.28
C ARG A 252 -23.50 -17.52 18.73
N GLU A 253 -22.96 -16.92 19.80
CA GLU A 253 -21.68 -17.34 20.40
C GLU A 253 -21.70 -18.77 20.96
N LYS A 254 -22.88 -19.33 21.20
CA LYS A 254 -23.08 -20.71 21.65
C LYS A 254 -22.92 -21.73 20.50
N LEU A 255 -23.06 -21.31 19.26
CA LEU A 255 -22.84 -22.15 18.08
C LEU A 255 -21.34 -22.37 17.87
N GLU A 256 -20.97 -23.41 17.14
CA GLU A 256 -19.57 -23.63 16.77
C GLU A 256 -18.99 -22.41 16.05
N GLU A 257 -17.71 -22.15 16.24
CA GLU A 257 -17.04 -20.95 15.73
C GLU A 257 -17.05 -20.86 14.20
N GLU A 258 -17.14 -22.01 13.51
CA GLU A 258 -17.19 -22.13 12.05
C GLU A 258 -18.61 -22.13 11.48
N ASP A 259 -19.64 -22.04 12.33
CA ASP A 259 -21.04 -22.09 11.91
C ASP A 259 -21.37 -20.92 10.93
N PRO A 260 -21.93 -21.20 9.74
CA PRO A 260 -22.21 -20.17 8.73
C PRO A 260 -23.15 -19.06 9.21
N VAL A 261 -24.10 -19.39 10.08
CA VAL A 261 -25.11 -18.47 10.61
C VAL A 261 -24.49 -17.54 11.66
N ARG A 262 -23.56 -18.06 12.47
CA ARG A 262 -22.71 -17.25 13.35
C ARG A 262 -21.83 -16.28 12.55
N LEU A 263 -21.09 -16.79 11.56
CA LEU A 263 -20.21 -15.95 10.74
C LEU A 263 -20.97 -14.89 9.93
N ALA A 264 -22.18 -15.20 9.45
CA ALA A 264 -23.04 -14.23 8.78
C ALA A 264 -23.50 -13.09 9.70
N SER A 265 -23.87 -13.39 10.95
CA SER A 265 -24.24 -12.36 11.93
C SER A 265 -23.07 -11.45 12.32
N GLN A 266 -21.86 -12.01 12.50
CA GLN A 266 -20.65 -11.23 12.77
C GLN A 266 -20.30 -10.31 11.60
N ARG A 267 -20.41 -10.80 10.37
CA ARG A 267 -20.21 -9.98 9.16
C ARG A 267 -21.22 -8.82 9.07
N ALA A 268 -22.50 -9.07 9.36
CA ALA A 268 -23.52 -8.03 9.35
C ALA A 268 -23.27 -6.99 10.47
N LEU A 269 -22.93 -7.44 11.68
CA LEU A 269 -22.56 -6.55 12.78
C LEU A 269 -21.34 -5.69 12.42
N ALA A 270 -20.32 -6.27 11.77
CA ALA A 270 -19.16 -5.51 11.31
C ALA A 270 -19.54 -4.43 10.29
N GLY A 271 -20.47 -4.71 9.37
CA GLY A 271 -21.02 -3.71 8.45
C GLY A 271 -21.79 -2.58 9.14
N ALA A 272 -22.58 -2.92 10.17
CA ALA A 272 -23.27 -1.93 10.99
C ALA A 272 -22.28 -1.06 11.78
N ARG A 273 -21.27 -1.68 12.42
CA ARG A 273 -20.19 -0.99 13.15
C ARG A 273 -19.35 -0.09 12.25
N GLN A 274 -19.00 -0.55 11.04
CA GLN A 274 -18.34 0.27 10.03
C GLN A 274 -19.15 1.55 9.75
N THR A 275 -20.45 1.40 9.51
CA THR A 275 -21.36 2.53 9.24
C THR A 275 -21.53 3.44 10.45
N ASN A 276 -21.50 2.87 11.66
CA ASN A 276 -21.55 3.61 12.93
C ASN A 276 -20.22 4.31 13.28
N GLY A 277 -19.18 4.11 12.47
CA GLY A 277 -17.84 4.66 12.68
C GLY A 277 -16.95 3.83 13.60
N GLN A 278 -17.39 2.69 14.12
CA GLN A 278 -16.59 1.72 14.90
C GLN A 278 -15.72 0.85 13.98
N ILE A 279 -14.89 1.49 13.16
CA ILE A 279 -14.17 0.86 12.04
C ILE A 279 -13.13 -0.16 12.53
N THR A 280 -12.40 0.11 13.62
CA THR A 280 -11.38 -0.82 14.15
C THR A 280 -11.96 -2.14 14.62
N GLU A 281 -13.10 -2.09 15.30
CA GLU A 281 -13.82 -3.29 15.75
C GLU A 281 -14.39 -4.08 14.56
N ALA A 282 -14.85 -3.39 13.52
CA ALA A 282 -15.28 -4.03 12.28
C ALA A 282 -14.12 -4.73 11.55
N VAL A 283 -12.90 -4.15 11.56
CA VAL A 283 -11.70 -4.79 10.99
C VAL A 283 -11.39 -6.08 11.75
N GLU A 284 -11.25 -6.01 13.07
CA GLU A 284 -10.90 -7.18 13.90
C GLU A 284 -11.90 -8.32 13.71
N MET A 285 -13.19 -8.00 13.66
CA MET A 285 -14.26 -8.96 13.45
C MET A 285 -14.21 -9.60 12.06
N LEU A 286 -13.99 -8.83 11.00
CA LEU A 286 -13.92 -9.36 9.63
C LEU A 286 -12.61 -10.10 9.35
N GLU A 287 -11.48 -9.69 9.92
CA GLU A 287 -10.23 -10.45 9.86
C GLU A 287 -10.42 -11.85 10.48
N HIS A 288 -11.11 -11.92 11.62
CA HIS A 288 -11.46 -13.17 12.26
C HIS A 288 -12.35 -14.06 11.38
N VAL A 289 -13.44 -13.49 10.84
CA VAL A 289 -14.38 -14.22 9.96
C VAL A 289 -13.68 -14.71 8.69
N VAL A 290 -12.83 -13.90 8.06
CA VAL A 290 -12.08 -14.28 6.85
C VAL A 290 -11.10 -15.40 7.18
N LYS A 291 -10.38 -15.33 8.30
CA LYS A 291 -9.42 -16.36 8.73
C LYS A 291 -10.08 -17.71 8.95
N LEU A 292 -11.27 -17.75 9.57
CA LEU A 292 -12.01 -19.00 9.74
C LEU A 292 -12.46 -19.58 8.39
N LYS A 293 -12.86 -18.71 7.46
CA LYS A 293 -13.26 -19.09 6.09
C LYS A 293 -12.10 -19.43 5.16
N GLU A 294 -10.83 -19.27 5.56
CA GLU A 294 -9.68 -19.70 4.75
C GLU A 294 -9.65 -21.22 4.52
N LYS A 295 -10.35 -21.99 5.37
CA LYS A 295 -10.51 -23.44 5.23
C LYS A 295 -11.45 -23.84 4.09
N LEU A 296 -12.34 -22.93 3.65
CA LEU A 296 -13.20 -23.15 2.49
C LEU A 296 -12.40 -23.00 1.19
N GLU A 297 -12.89 -23.59 0.10
CA GLU A 297 -12.26 -23.44 -1.22
C GLU A 297 -12.11 -21.95 -1.61
N GLU A 298 -11.08 -21.62 -2.39
CA GLU A 298 -10.73 -20.23 -2.70
C GLU A 298 -11.84 -19.48 -3.46
N ASP A 299 -12.68 -20.20 -4.22
CA ASP A 299 -13.81 -19.70 -4.99
C ASP A 299 -15.16 -19.80 -4.27
N ASP A 300 -15.17 -20.18 -2.99
CA ASP A 300 -16.40 -20.17 -2.19
C ASP A 300 -17.01 -18.75 -2.13
N PRO A 301 -18.28 -18.56 -2.56
CA PRO A 301 -18.91 -17.25 -2.61
C PRO A 301 -18.97 -16.55 -1.25
N SER A 302 -19.12 -17.30 -0.15
CA SER A 302 -19.22 -16.75 1.19
C SER A 302 -17.87 -16.24 1.70
N ARG A 303 -16.77 -16.91 1.32
CA ARG A 303 -15.38 -16.49 1.56
C ARG A 303 -15.08 -15.21 0.79
N LEU A 304 -15.31 -15.21 -0.52
CA LEU A 304 -15.06 -14.05 -1.39
C LEU A 304 -15.85 -12.81 -0.94
N ALA A 305 -17.12 -13.00 -0.56
CA ALA A 305 -17.95 -11.91 -0.09
C ALA A 305 -17.47 -11.35 1.27
N SER A 306 -16.94 -12.18 2.17
CA SER A 306 -16.35 -11.70 3.44
C SER A 306 -15.02 -10.96 3.20
N GLN A 307 -14.23 -11.38 2.20
CA GLN A 307 -13.01 -10.69 1.77
C GLN A 307 -13.31 -9.34 1.11
N HIS A 308 -14.39 -9.22 0.34
CA HIS A 308 -14.87 -7.94 -0.17
C HIS A 308 -15.24 -6.97 0.95
N ASP A 309 -16.00 -7.42 1.95
CA ASP A 309 -16.37 -6.58 3.09
C ASP A 309 -15.14 -6.18 3.90
N LEU A 310 -14.20 -7.10 4.14
CA LEU A 310 -12.93 -6.78 4.78
C LEU A 310 -12.13 -5.74 3.99
N ALA A 311 -12.09 -5.85 2.66
CA ALA A 311 -11.45 -4.84 1.82
C ALA A 311 -12.13 -3.47 1.94
N ALA A 312 -13.47 -3.42 2.01
CA ALA A 312 -14.21 -2.19 2.21
C ALA A 312 -13.89 -1.55 3.58
N VAL A 313 -13.84 -2.34 4.65
CA VAL A 313 -13.47 -1.83 5.98
C VAL A 313 -12.00 -1.42 6.03
N TYR A 314 -11.09 -2.14 5.37
CA TYR A 314 -9.69 -1.72 5.23
C TYR A 314 -9.56 -0.38 4.50
N MET A 315 -10.38 -0.13 3.48
CA MET A 315 -10.41 1.16 2.79
C MET A 315 -10.81 2.29 3.74
N ASP A 316 -11.87 2.09 4.53
CA ASP A 316 -12.36 3.08 5.49
C ASP A 316 -11.41 3.28 6.68
N ASN A 317 -10.66 2.23 7.06
CA ASN A 317 -9.61 2.29 8.09
C ASN A 317 -8.30 2.93 7.58
N GLY A 318 -8.21 3.28 6.29
CA GLY A 318 -7.01 3.84 5.67
C GLY A 318 -5.92 2.81 5.34
N GLN A 319 -6.20 1.52 5.48
CA GLN A 319 -5.31 0.40 5.13
C GLN A 319 -5.42 0.05 3.63
N ILE A 320 -5.27 1.07 2.78
CA ILE A 320 -5.53 0.99 1.33
C ILE A 320 -4.69 -0.09 0.62
N ALA A 321 -3.44 -0.30 1.06
CA ALA A 321 -2.57 -1.32 0.48
C ALA A 321 -3.08 -2.75 0.75
N ASN A 322 -3.60 -3.01 1.96
CA ASN A 322 -4.17 -4.31 2.33
C ASN A 322 -5.47 -4.57 1.55
N ALA A 323 -6.33 -3.55 1.44
CA ALA A 323 -7.54 -3.63 0.61
C ALA A 323 -7.22 -3.93 -0.86
N THR A 324 -6.22 -3.25 -1.42
CA THR A 324 -5.80 -3.45 -2.81
C THR A 324 -5.29 -4.87 -3.03
N ALA A 325 -4.41 -5.37 -2.15
CA ALA A 325 -3.87 -6.73 -2.26
C ALA A 325 -4.97 -7.81 -2.13
N LEU A 326 -5.93 -7.61 -1.23
CA LEU A 326 -7.05 -8.53 -1.03
C LEU A 326 -7.98 -8.54 -2.26
N LEU A 327 -8.27 -7.38 -2.84
CA LEU A 327 -9.12 -7.26 -4.05
C LEU A 327 -8.42 -7.78 -5.32
N GLU A 328 -7.10 -7.63 -5.43
CA GLU A 328 -6.32 -8.27 -6.51
C GLU A 328 -6.41 -9.79 -6.41
N HIS A 329 -6.36 -10.34 -5.19
CA HIS A 329 -6.56 -11.78 -4.96
C HIS A 329 -7.97 -12.22 -5.35
N VAL A 330 -9.02 -11.54 -4.86
CA VAL A 330 -10.41 -11.88 -5.19
C VAL A 330 -10.67 -11.81 -6.70
N LEU A 331 -10.12 -10.79 -7.38
CA LEU A 331 -10.26 -10.69 -8.83
C LEU A 331 -9.58 -11.86 -9.55
N LYS A 332 -8.38 -12.28 -9.12
CA LYS A 332 -7.67 -13.42 -9.72
C LYS A 332 -8.46 -14.73 -9.59
N VAL A 333 -9.18 -14.93 -8.50
CA VAL A 333 -10.09 -16.08 -8.35
C VAL A 333 -11.26 -15.95 -9.33
N ASN A 334 -11.88 -14.75 -9.40
CA ASN A 334 -13.02 -14.47 -10.28
C ASN A 334 -12.66 -14.35 -11.78
N GLU A 335 -11.38 -14.32 -12.16
CA GLU A 335 -10.94 -14.37 -13.56
C GLU A 335 -11.26 -15.71 -14.24
N LYS A 336 -11.52 -16.77 -13.45
CA LYS A 336 -12.02 -18.06 -13.95
C LYS A 336 -13.46 -17.97 -14.48
N LEU A 337 -14.23 -17.00 -14.01
CA LEU A 337 -15.60 -16.75 -14.46
C LEU A 337 -15.60 -16.01 -15.80
N GLU A 338 -16.68 -16.16 -16.56
CA GLU A 338 -16.85 -15.44 -17.83
C GLU A 338 -16.70 -13.92 -17.65
N GLU A 339 -16.24 -13.24 -18.69
CA GLU A 339 -15.90 -11.82 -18.65
C GLU A 339 -17.08 -10.90 -18.27
N ASN A 340 -18.30 -11.34 -18.57
CA ASN A 340 -19.56 -10.66 -18.26
C ASN A 340 -20.18 -11.09 -16.92
N HIS A 341 -19.53 -11.98 -16.16
CA HIS A 341 -20.09 -12.51 -14.92
C HIS A 341 -20.24 -11.40 -13.86
N PRO A 342 -21.40 -11.23 -13.21
CA PRO A 342 -21.65 -10.15 -12.26
C PRO A 342 -20.60 -10.03 -11.14
N SER A 343 -20.20 -11.17 -10.54
CA SER A 343 -19.18 -11.20 -9.46
C SER A 343 -17.81 -10.71 -9.94
N ARG A 344 -17.42 -11.02 -11.18
CA ARG A 344 -16.17 -10.55 -11.78
C ARG A 344 -16.21 -9.04 -11.99
N LEU A 345 -17.29 -8.53 -12.58
CA LEU A 345 -17.48 -7.09 -12.80
C LEU A 345 -17.53 -6.30 -11.49
N SER A 346 -18.17 -6.85 -10.45
CA SER A 346 -18.21 -6.25 -9.10
C SER A 346 -16.81 -6.18 -8.48
N SER A 347 -16.02 -7.25 -8.59
CA SER A 347 -14.63 -7.28 -8.08
C SER A 347 -13.74 -6.28 -8.81
N GLN A 348 -13.92 -6.13 -10.13
CA GLN A 348 -13.20 -5.14 -10.94
C GLN A 348 -13.58 -3.71 -10.56
N HIS A 349 -14.84 -3.45 -10.25
CA HIS A 349 -15.30 -2.15 -9.77
C HIS A 349 -14.68 -1.79 -8.42
N GLU A 350 -14.71 -2.70 -7.44
CA GLU A 350 -14.11 -2.47 -6.13
C GLU A 350 -12.59 -2.33 -6.19
N LEU A 351 -11.91 -3.15 -7.01
CA LEU A 351 -10.48 -3.01 -7.25
C LEU A 351 -10.14 -1.67 -7.91
N ALA A 352 -10.98 -1.17 -8.82
CA ALA A 352 -10.79 0.16 -9.40
C ALA A 352 -10.90 1.27 -8.34
N ARG A 353 -11.86 1.17 -7.41
CA ARG A 353 -11.95 2.09 -6.25
C ARG A 353 -10.68 2.03 -5.39
N ALA A 354 -10.19 0.85 -5.08
CA ALA A 354 -8.95 0.65 -4.33
C ALA A 354 -7.73 1.23 -5.07
N TYR A 355 -7.63 1.03 -6.39
CA TYR A 355 -6.58 1.64 -7.20
C TYR A 355 -6.63 3.16 -7.22
N ILE A 356 -7.82 3.78 -7.26
CA ILE A 356 -7.96 5.24 -7.15
C ILE A 356 -7.45 5.70 -5.78
N ALA A 357 -7.87 5.05 -4.69
CA ALA A 357 -7.42 5.38 -3.33
C ALA A 357 -5.91 5.22 -3.15
N ASN A 358 -5.32 4.20 -3.79
CA ASN A 358 -3.89 3.91 -3.76
C ASN A 358 -3.07 4.79 -4.73
N GLY A 359 -3.68 5.77 -5.40
CA GLY A 359 -3.03 6.65 -6.37
C GLY A 359 -2.68 6.00 -7.71
N GLN A 360 -3.10 4.77 -7.96
CA GLN A 360 -2.90 4.01 -9.20
C GLN A 360 -3.99 4.32 -10.24
N ILE A 361 -4.26 5.61 -10.46
CA ILE A 361 -5.42 6.11 -11.24
C ILE A 361 -5.46 5.53 -12.66
N LEU A 362 -4.32 5.41 -13.33
CA LEU A 362 -4.24 4.85 -14.69
C LEU A 362 -4.65 3.37 -14.76
N LYS A 363 -4.41 2.59 -13.69
CA LYS A 363 -4.88 1.19 -13.64
C LYS A 363 -6.39 1.12 -13.45
N ALA A 364 -6.93 1.97 -12.57
CA ALA A 364 -8.37 2.08 -12.36
C ALA A 364 -9.11 2.49 -13.65
N VAL A 365 -8.61 3.49 -14.37
CA VAL A 365 -9.18 3.93 -15.66
C VAL A 365 -9.21 2.78 -16.66
N LYS A 366 -8.09 2.08 -16.87
CA LYS A 366 -8.04 0.93 -17.80
C LYS A 366 -9.03 -0.17 -17.42
N LEU A 367 -9.14 -0.48 -16.13
CA LEU A 367 -10.04 -1.50 -15.63
C LEU A 367 -11.51 -1.11 -15.83
N LEU A 368 -11.87 0.14 -15.57
CA LEU A 368 -13.23 0.64 -15.74
C LEU A 368 -13.62 0.85 -17.20
N GLU A 369 -12.70 1.30 -18.08
CA GLU A 369 -12.91 1.35 -19.53
C GLU A 369 -13.26 -0.06 -20.06
N HIS A 370 -12.58 -1.08 -19.56
CA HIS A 370 -12.88 -2.47 -19.88
C HIS A 370 -14.27 -2.90 -19.40
N VAL A 371 -14.60 -2.68 -18.13
CA VAL A 371 -15.93 -3.00 -17.55
C VAL A 371 -17.06 -2.32 -18.31
N VAL A 372 -16.90 -1.04 -18.67
CA VAL A 372 -17.90 -0.29 -19.45
C VAL A 372 -18.06 -0.91 -20.83
N LYS A 373 -16.96 -1.24 -21.53
CA LYS A 373 -17.02 -1.87 -22.86
C LYS A 373 -17.73 -3.23 -22.84
N VAL A 374 -17.48 -4.06 -21.83
CA VAL A 374 -18.19 -5.33 -21.64
C VAL A 374 -19.66 -5.07 -21.34
N GLY A 375 -19.99 -4.11 -20.48
CA GLY A 375 -21.37 -3.72 -20.19
C GLY A 375 -22.11 -3.17 -21.42
N GLU A 376 -21.41 -2.49 -22.33
CA GLU A 376 -21.99 -1.97 -23.57
C GLU A 376 -22.44 -3.07 -24.54
N THR A 377 -21.70 -4.18 -24.59
CA THR A 377 -21.99 -5.32 -25.47
C THR A 377 -22.96 -6.32 -24.86
N THR A 378 -23.01 -6.42 -23.52
CA THR A 378 -23.75 -7.47 -22.81
C THR A 378 -25.04 -6.99 -22.14
N LEU A 379 -25.12 -5.72 -21.74
CA LEU A 379 -26.25 -5.18 -20.99
C LEU A 379 -27.01 -4.12 -21.81
N ARG A 380 -28.34 -4.13 -21.71
CA ARG A 380 -29.19 -3.08 -22.30
C ARG A 380 -28.86 -1.72 -21.68
N GLU A 381 -29.09 -0.64 -22.43
CA GLU A 381 -28.74 0.73 -22.03
C GLU A 381 -29.37 1.16 -20.69
N ASN A 382 -30.57 0.65 -20.38
CA ASN A 382 -31.31 0.94 -19.15
C ASN A 382 -31.02 -0.04 -18.00
N HIS A 383 -30.10 -0.99 -18.16
CA HIS A 383 -29.77 -1.96 -17.11
C HIS A 383 -29.01 -1.26 -15.97
N PRO A 384 -29.40 -1.39 -14.68
CA PRO A 384 -28.83 -0.60 -13.57
C PRO A 384 -27.29 -0.65 -13.42
N SER A 385 -26.65 -1.77 -13.78
CA SER A 385 -25.20 -1.93 -13.67
C SER A 385 -24.40 -1.14 -14.72
N ARG A 386 -25.02 -0.80 -15.87
CA ARG A 386 -24.37 -0.07 -16.96
C ARG A 386 -24.14 1.42 -16.63
N PRO A 387 -25.14 2.21 -16.20
CA PRO A 387 -24.90 3.57 -15.75
C PRO A 387 -24.03 3.63 -14.49
N ALA A 388 -24.07 2.59 -13.63
CA ALA A 388 -23.20 2.53 -12.45
C ALA A 388 -21.71 2.39 -12.81
N SER A 389 -21.36 1.54 -13.77
CA SER A 389 -19.96 1.43 -14.23
C SER A 389 -19.49 2.66 -15.01
N GLN A 390 -20.38 3.28 -15.79
CA GLN A 390 -20.11 4.54 -16.49
C GLN A 390 -19.91 5.70 -15.51
N HIS A 391 -20.72 5.80 -14.45
CA HIS A 391 -20.53 6.76 -13.36
C HIS A 391 -19.16 6.59 -12.70
N ALA A 392 -18.76 5.35 -12.41
CA ALA A 392 -17.46 5.04 -11.80
C ALA A 392 -16.29 5.43 -12.72
N LEU A 393 -16.40 5.15 -14.02
CA LEU A 393 -15.43 5.56 -15.03
C LEU A 393 -15.33 7.08 -15.12
N ALA A 394 -16.46 7.80 -15.05
CA ALA A 394 -16.46 9.25 -15.04
C ALA A 394 -15.74 9.81 -13.81
N SER A 395 -15.97 9.25 -12.62
CA SER A 395 -15.23 9.61 -11.41
C SER A 395 -13.72 9.38 -11.57
N ALA A 396 -13.31 8.28 -12.20
CA ALA A 396 -11.92 7.99 -12.49
C ALA A 396 -11.32 8.99 -13.51
N TYR A 397 -12.09 9.39 -14.53
CA TYR A 397 -11.69 10.41 -15.49
C TYR A 397 -11.53 11.79 -14.87
N LEU A 398 -12.43 12.20 -13.97
CA LEU A 398 -12.30 13.47 -13.23
C LEU A 398 -11.01 13.46 -12.39
N THR A 399 -10.72 12.36 -11.70
CA THR A 399 -9.48 12.21 -10.91
C THR A 399 -8.22 12.23 -11.79
N ASN A 400 -8.31 11.68 -13.02
CA ASN A 400 -7.22 11.67 -14.00
C ASN A 400 -7.10 12.97 -14.83
N GLY A 401 -7.96 13.97 -14.59
CA GLY A 401 -7.98 15.23 -15.33
C GLY A 401 -8.62 15.18 -16.74
N ARG A 402 -9.23 14.05 -17.12
CA ARG A 402 -10.00 13.87 -18.38
C ARG A 402 -11.43 14.40 -18.22
N VAL A 403 -11.54 15.68 -17.86
CA VAL A 403 -12.81 16.32 -17.48
C VAL A 403 -13.85 16.32 -18.61
N PRO A 404 -13.51 16.67 -19.88
CA PRO A 404 -14.50 16.65 -20.96
C PRO A 404 -15.10 15.26 -21.20
N GLU A 405 -14.30 14.19 -21.09
CA GLU A 405 -14.80 12.82 -21.21
C GLU A 405 -15.71 12.42 -20.04
N ALA A 406 -15.41 12.88 -18.83
CA ALA A 406 -16.26 12.66 -17.66
C ALA A 406 -17.60 13.38 -17.77
N VAL A 407 -17.61 14.64 -18.22
CA VAL A 407 -18.85 15.42 -18.45
C VAL A 407 -19.75 14.68 -19.43
N LYS A 408 -19.22 14.31 -20.60
CA LYS A 408 -19.97 13.60 -21.64
C LYS A 408 -20.59 12.29 -21.13
N LEU A 409 -19.83 11.55 -20.31
CA LEU A 409 -20.28 10.28 -19.76
C LEU A 409 -21.35 10.47 -18.67
N LEU A 410 -21.19 11.45 -17.78
CA LEU A 410 -22.16 11.78 -16.73
C LEU A 410 -23.47 12.36 -17.30
N GLU A 411 -23.42 13.17 -18.35
CA GLU A 411 -24.61 13.64 -19.05
C GLU A 411 -25.44 12.48 -19.61
N HIS A 412 -24.77 11.48 -20.19
CA HIS A 412 -25.42 10.27 -20.67
C HIS A 412 -26.05 9.47 -19.52
N VAL A 413 -25.31 9.25 -18.43
CA VAL A 413 -25.82 8.56 -17.23
C VAL A 413 -27.05 9.28 -16.65
N VAL A 414 -26.97 10.59 -16.43
CA VAL A 414 -28.09 11.37 -15.87
C VAL A 414 -29.30 11.37 -16.80
N LYS A 415 -29.11 11.34 -18.12
CA LYS A 415 -30.20 11.22 -19.10
C LYS A 415 -30.89 9.86 -19.02
N VAL A 416 -30.13 8.77 -18.95
CA VAL A 416 -30.67 7.40 -18.82
C VAL A 416 -31.35 7.19 -17.47
N GLU A 417 -30.74 7.63 -16.38
CA GLU A 417 -31.36 7.62 -15.05
C GLU A 417 -32.58 8.56 -14.99
N GLY A 418 -32.58 9.59 -15.84
CA GLY A 418 -33.67 10.53 -16.02
C GLY A 418 -34.97 9.90 -16.48
N THR A 419 -34.88 8.88 -17.35
CA THR A 419 -36.02 8.14 -17.92
C THR A 419 -36.38 6.89 -17.14
N THR A 420 -35.45 6.35 -16.34
CA THR A 420 -35.62 5.06 -15.64
C THR A 420 -35.90 5.20 -14.14
N LEU A 421 -35.38 6.25 -13.49
CA LEU A 421 -35.46 6.44 -12.04
C LEU A 421 -36.28 7.68 -11.69
N HIS A 422 -37.07 7.59 -10.62
CA HIS A 422 -37.83 8.73 -10.10
C HIS A 422 -36.90 9.88 -9.68
N LYS A 423 -37.39 11.13 -9.74
CA LYS A 423 -36.60 12.35 -9.47
C LYS A 423 -35.97 12.43 -8.07
N HIS A 424 -36.42 11.61 -7.13
CA HIS A 424 -35.93 11.56 -5.74
C HIS A 424 -35.00 10.36 -5.48
N HIS A 425 -34.73 9.54 -6.50
CA HIS A 425 -33.95 8.34 -6.32
C HIS A 425 -32.49 8.67 -5.93
N PRO A 426 -31.93 8.07 -4.86
CA PRO A 426 -30.58 8.41 -4.36
C PRO A 426 -29.50 8.34 -5.44
N ARG A 427 -29.48 7.25 -6.22
CA ARG A 427 -28.53 7.06 -7.33
C ARG A 427 -28.56 8.21 -8.35
N ARG A 428 -29.76 8.64 -8.76
CA ARG A 428 -29.95 9.75 -9.70
C ARG A 428 -29.42 11.07 -9.13
N LEU A 429 -29.67 11.32 -7.85
CA LEU A 429 -29.16 12.51 -7.16
C LEU A 429 -27.63 12.49 -7.04
N SER A 430 -27.01 11.32 -6.82
CA SER A 430 -25.55 11.18 -6.79
C SER A 430 -24.92 11.41 -8.16
N SER A 431 -25.48 10.87 -9.25
CA SER A 431 -25.01 11.15 -10.61
C SER A 431 -25.17 12.62 -10.99
N GLN A 432 -26.25 13.28 -10.57
CA GLN A 432 -26.46 14.72 -10.79
C GLN A 432 -25.50 15.59 -9.99
N HIS A 433 -25.21 15.23 -8.73
CA HIS A 433 -24.19 15.88 -7.93
C HIS A 433 -22.81 15.79 -8.60
N GLU A 434 -22.43 14.59 -9.05
CA GLU A 434 -21.14 14.36 -9.70
C GLU A 434 -21.03 15.10 -11.04
N LEU A 435 -22.14 15.19 -11.80
CA LEU A 435 -22.23 16.00 -13.02
C LEU A 435 -22.06 17.49 -12.72
N ALA A 436 -22.64 18.00 -11.63
CA ALA A 436 -22.45 19.39 -11.22
C ALA A 436 -20.97 19.68 -10.87
N CYS A 437 -20.30 18.77 -10.16
CA CYS A 437 -18.86 18.86 -9.90
C CYS A 437 -18.03 18.84 -11.20
N ALA A 438 -18.41 18.00 -12.17
CA ALA A 438 -17.76 17.94 -13.48
C ALA A 438 -17.95 19.24 -14.27
N TYR A 439 -19.16 19.83 -14.27
CA TYR A 439 -19.43 21.12 -14.91
C TYR A 439 -18.59 22.25 -14.31
N ASP A 440 -18.43 22.31 -12.99
CA ASP A 440 -17.59 23.34 -12.37
C ASP A 440 -16.11 23.19 -12.77
N ALA A 441 -15.58 21.97 -12.80
CA ALA A 441 -14.20 21.72 -13.24
C ALA A 441 -13.97 21.93 -14.74
N ASP A 442 -15.04 21.88 -15.55
CA ASP A 442 -15.03 22.25 -16.96
C ASP A 442 -15.20 23.77 -17.19
N GLY A 443 -15.48 24.54 -16.13
CA GLY A 443 -15.70 25.98 -16.18
C GLY A 443 -17.15 26.40 -16.46
N GLN A 444 -18.08 25.45 -16.52
CA GLN A 444 -19.52 25.67 -16.71
C GLN A 444 -20.22 25.96 -15.36
N THR A 445 -19.74 26.96 -14.62
CA THR A 445 -20.15 27.27 -13.23
C THR A 445 -21.65 27.46 -13.07
N SER A 446 -22.29 28.20 -13.99
CA SER A 446 -23.73 28.50 -13.89
C SER A 446 -24.58 27.23 -14.00
N ALA A 447 -24.21 26.30 -14.89
CA ALA A 447 -24.87 25.01 -15.03
C ALA A 447 -24.64 24.10 -13.81
N SER A 448 -23.44 24.15 -13.22
CA SER A 448 -23.12 23.46 -11.97
C SER A 448 -24.00 23.93 -10.81
N ILE A 449 -24.08 25.25 -10.60
CA ILE A 449 -24.87 25.86 -9.51
C ILE A 449 -26.35 25.54 -9.66
N GLU A 450 -26.91 25.64 -10.87
CA GLU A 450 -28.33 25.34 -11.12
C GLU A 450 -28.64 23.88 -10.77
N LEU A 451 -27.83 22.94 -11.25
CA LEU A 451 -28.01 21.52 -11.01
C LEU A 451 -27.85 21.17 -9.52
N LEU A 452 -26.83 21.73 -8.87
CA LEU A 452 -26.52 21.43 -7.47
C LEU A 452 -27.55 22.03 -6.51
N LYS A 453 -28.08 23.23 -6.78
CA LYS A 453 -29.23 23.81 -6.04
C LYS A 453 -30.43 22.89 -6.05
N ARG A 454 -30.74 22.28 -7.20
CA ARG A 454 -31.84 21.31 -7.32
C ARG A 454 -31.58 20.04 -6.51
N VAL A 455 -30.36 19.51 -6.54
CA VAL A 455 -29.98 18.31 -5.75
C VAL A 455 -30.08 18.60 -4.25
N VAL A 456 -29.59 19.75 -3.79
CA VAL A 456 -29.67 20.18 -2.38
C VAL A 456 -31.12 20.33 -1.93
N ASP A 457 -31.97 21.02 -2.70
CA ASP A 457 -33.40 21.20 -2.37
C ASP A 457 -34.13 19.85 -2.21
N ILE A 458 -33.83 18.88 -3.09
CA ILE A 458 -34.41 17.54 -2.98
C ILE A 458 -33.90 16.83 -1.74
N ARG A 459 -32.57 16.76 -1.54
CA ARG A 459 -31.96 16.09 -0.38
C ARG A 459 -32.39 16.72 0.95
N GLN A 460 -32.62 18.02 1.00
CA GLN A 460 -33.13 18.73 2.17
C GLN A 460 -34.55 18.30 2.55
N ARG A 461 -35.40 17.96 1.56
CA ARG A 461 -36.78 17.49 1.79
C ARG A 461 -36.87 15.99 2.07
N THR A 462 -35.95 15.19 1.55
CA THR A 462 -36.01 13.72 1.63
C THR A 462 -35.09 13.12 2.69
N LEU A 463 -34.03 13.80 3.10
CA LEU A 463 -33.02 13.30 4.04
C LEU A 463 -32.97 14.15 5.32
N ARG A 464 -32.70 13.49 6.46
CA ARG A 464 -32.47 14.16 7.75
C ARG A 464 -31.27 15.11 7.67
N LYS A 465 -31.21 16.08 8.59
CA LYS A 465 -30.18 17.16 8.58
C LYS A 465 -28.75 16.64 8.69
N ASP A 466 -28.58 15.53 9.38
CA ASP A 466 -27.31 14.85 9.67
C ASP A 466 -26.89 13.85 8.58
N HIS A 467 -27.70 13.64 7.53
CA HIS A 467 -27.38 12.66 6.50
C HIS A 467 -26.13 13.09 5.68
N PRO A 468 -25.12 12.22 5.51
CA PRO A 468 -23.85 12.55 4.84
C PRO A 468 -24.02 13.16 3.44
N ASP A 469 -24.84 12.54 2.58
CA ASP A 469 -25.10 13.04 1.23
C ASP A 469 -25.70 14.44 1.16
N ARG A 470 -26.46 14.85 2.19
CA ARG A 470 -27.03 16.18 2.28
C ARG A 470 -25.93 17.20 2.61
N ILE A 471 -25.14 16.91 3.64
CA ILE A 471 -24.03 17.75 4.09
C ILE A 471 -23.02 17.98 2.96
N VAL A 472 -22.66 16.92 2.23
CA VAL A 472 -21.69 16.99 1.12
C VAL A 472 -22.22 17.90 0.01
N SER A 473 -23.47 17.76 -0.41
CA SER A 473 -24.06 18.62 -1.45
C SER A 473 -24.18 20.08 -1.03
N GLU A 474 -24.60 20.34 0.22
CA GLU A 474 -24.71 21.70 0.76
C GLU A 474 -23.34 22.38 0.83
N LYS A 475 -22.30 21.66 1.29
CA LYS A 475 -20.92 22.17 1.34
C LYS A 475 -20.37 22.49 -0.05
N VAL A 476 -20.51 21.58 -1.02
CA VAL A 476 -20.02 21.83 -2.38
C VAL A 476 -20.72 23.03 -3.02
N LEU A 477 -22.02 23.21 -2.76
CA LEU A 477 -22.77 24.37 -3.26
C LEU A 477 -22.28 25.68 -2.62
N ALA A 478 -22.05 25.68 -1.30
CA ALA A 478 -21.52 26.83 -0.59
C ALA A 478 -20.13 27.24 -1.12
N ASP A 479 -19.22 26.27 -1.28
CA ASP A 479 -17.87 26.53 -1.77
C ASP A 479 -17.87 27.17 -3.18
N ILE A 480 -18.74 26.69 -4.09
CA ILE A 480 -18.82 27.22 -5.46
C ILE A 480 -19.40 28.63 -5.48
N LEU A 481 -20.42 28.90 -4.65
CA LEU A 481 -21.03 30.23 -4.55
C LEU A 481 -20.09 31.27 -3.92
N GLU A 482 -19.34 30.91 -2.89
CA GLU A 482 -18.34 31.79 -2.26
C GLU A 482 -17.23 32.17 -3.26
N GLU A 483 -16.79 31.21 -4.08
CA GLU A 483 -15.80 31.47 -5.13
C GLU A 483 -16.34 32.36 -6.24
N GLU A 484 -17.59 32.16 -6.67
CA GLU A 484 -18.24 33.05 -7.65
C GLU A 484 -18.38 34.48 -7.11
N GLN A 485 -18.74 34.64 -5.83
CA GLN A 485 -18.84 35.94 -5.18
C GLN A 485 -17.47 36.64 -5.09
N ARG A 486 -16.42 35.93 -4.66
CA ARG A 486 -15.05 36.47 -4.61
C ARG A 486 -14.55 36.94 -5.98
N LEU A 487 -14.86 36.18 -7.05
CA LEU A 487 -14.48 36.54 -8.41
C LEU A 487 -15.21 37.80 -8.91
N SER A 488 -16.46 38.00 -8.50
CA SER A 488 -17.21 39.22 -8.80
C SER A 488 -16.75 40.46 -8.02
N GLU A 489 -16.08 40.28 -6.88
CA GLU A 489 -15.51 41.37 -6.07
C GLU A 489 -14.10 41.78 -6.56
N ASP A 490 -13.35 40.86 -7.19
CA ASP A 490 -11.99 41.09 -7.67
C ASP A 490 -11.90 41.69 -9.10
N GLU A 491 -13.00 41.84 -9.85
CA GLU A 491 -13.00 42.55 -11.14
C GLU A 491 -13.18 44.08 -10.95
N PRO A 492 -12.18 44.92 -11.28
CA PRO A 492 -12.38 46.37 -11.36
C PRO A 492 -13.30 46.69 -12.53
N GLY A 493 -14.31 47.53 -12.29
CA GLY A 493 -15.41 47.85 -13.22
C GLY A 493 -15.06 48.53 -14.55
N ASP A 494 -13.84 48.43 -15.07
CA ASP A 494 -13.43 48.98 -16.37
C ASP A 494 -12.37 48.09 -17.06
N MET A 495 -12.76 46.93 -17.61
CA MET A 495 -12.00 46.29 -18.71
C MET A 495 -12.86 45.35 -19.57
N ALA A 496 -13.59 45.92 -20.53
CA ALA A 496 -14.36 45.19 -21.54
C ALA A 496 -13.51 44.66 -22.75
N SER A 497 -12.24 44.28 -22.57
CA SER A 497 -11.41 43.85 -23.73
C SER A 497 -10.33 42.78 -23.50
N ALA A 498 -10.32 42.05 -22.37
CA ALA A 498 -9.38 40.95 -22.19
C ALA A 498 -9.95 39.62 -22.75
N GLY A 499 -9.31 39.09 -23.79
CA GLY A 499 -9.63 37.80 -24.43
C GLY A 499 -9.35 36.56 -23.56
N PRO A 500 -9.46 35.32 -24.11
CA PRO A 500 -9.71 34.06 -23.39
C PRO A 500 -8.53 33.49 -22.55
N ILE A 501 -7.61 34.32 -22.08
CA ILE A 501 -6.39 33.86 -21.38
C ILE A 501 -6.64 33.65 -19.88
N ALA A 502 -7.66 34.31 -19.29
CA ALA A 502 -8.02 34.14 -17.87
C ALA A 502 -8.81 32.86 -17.55
N SER A 503 -9.57 32.31 -18.51
CA SER A 503 -10.42 31.13 -18.29
C SER A 503 -9.62 29.82 -18.13
N GLY A 504 -8.44 29.72 -18.76
CA GLY A 504 -7.58 28.53 -18.67
C GLY A 504 -6.91 28.34 -17.31
N GLY A 505 -6.55 29.43 -16.62
CA GLY A 505 -5.94 29.40 -15.28
C GLY A 505 -6.96 29.13 -14.16
N LEU A 506 -8.20 29.60 -14.33
CA LEU A 506 -9.31 29.25 -13.43
C LEU A 506 -9.68 27.78 -13.57
N ALA A 507 -9.83 27.28 -14.80
CA ALA A 507 -10.14 25.88 -15.06
C ALA A 507 -9.06 24.94 -14.50
N SER A 508 -7.76 25.29 -14.60
CA SER A 508 -6.70 24.46 -14.01
C SER A 508 -6.78 24.44 -12.47
N THR A 509 -7.02 25.58 -11.83
CA THR A 509 -7.17 25.69 -10.38
C THR A 509 -8.40 24.91 -9.87
N ARG A 510 -9.51 24.97 -10.59
CA ARG A 510 -10.73 24.22 -10.28
C ARG A 510 -10.57 22.71 -10.49
N ARG A 511 -9.90 22.29 -11.56
CA ARG A 511 -9.54 20.88 -11.80
C ARG A 511 -8.65 20.31 -10.70
N SER A 512 -7.66 21.06 -10.23
CA SER A 512 -6.80 20.65 -9.12
C SER A 512 -7.57 20.51 -7.80
N ARG A 513 -8.51 21.41 -7.51
CA ARG A 513 -9.36 21.33 -6.31
C ARG A 513 -10.41 20.21 -6.40
N LEU A 514 -11.01 19.98 -7.57
CA LEU A 514 -11.89 18.83 -7.79
C LEU A 514 -11.13 17.52 -7.61
N ALA A 515 -9.91 17.40 -8.14
CA ALA A 515 -9.07 16.22 -7.95
C ALA A 515 -8.74 15.97 -6.46
N LEU A 516 -8.51 17.03 -5.67
CA LEU A 516 -8.37 16.94 -4.21
C LEU A 516 -9.66 16.49 -3.53
N ARG A 517 -10.82 17.08 -3.86
CA ARG A 517 -12.13 16.67 -3.30
C ARG A 517 -12.46 15.21 -3.62
N LEU A 518 -12.14 14.75 -4.83
CA LEU A 518 -12.33 13.36 -5.25
C LEU A 518 -11.38 12.41 -4.52
N GLN A 519 -10.12 12.80 -4.32
CA GLN A 519 -9.17 12.03 -3.50
C GLN A 519 -9.57 11.99 -2.02
N GLU A 520 -10.14 13.07 -1.48
CA GLU A 520 -10.68 13.11 -0.11
C GLU A 520 -11.94 12.24 0.03
N LYS A 521 -12.87 12.29 -0.94
CA LYS A 521 -14.08 11.44 -0.99
C LYS A 521 -13.75 9.95 -1.05
N VAL A 522 -12.66 9.59 -1.74
CA VAL A 522 -12.16 8.21 -1.86
C VAL A 522 -11.35 7.75 -0.63
N ARG A 523 -10.75 8.69 0.12
CA ARG A 523 -10.05 8.40 1.39
C ARG A 523 -10.97 8.26 2.61
N GLY A 524 -12.29 8.34 2.42
CA GLY A 524 -13.28 8.36 3.50
C GLY A 524 -13.46 9.76 4.08
N SER A 525 -14.71 10.16 4.34
CA SER A 525 -15.03 11.46 4.92
C SER A 525 -14.42 11.62 6.33
N PRO A 526 -13.93 12.80 6.73
CA PRO A 526 -13.68 13.10 8.13
C PRO A 526 -15.02 13.09 8.90
N ARG A 527 -15.07 12.33 9.99
CA ARG A 527 -16.23 12.17 10.88
C ARG A 527 -16.89 13.49 11.30
N MET A 528 -18.22 13.50 11.32
CA MET A 528 -18.99 14.25 12.33
C MET A 528 -18.90 13.50 13.67
N PRO A 529 -18.74 14.19 14.81
CA PRO A 529 -18.81 13.55 16.13
C PRO A 529 -20.25 13.13 16.46
N PRO A 530 -20.44 12.08 17.30
CA PRO A 530 -21.76 11.57 17.64
C PRO A 530 -22.58 12.60 18.45
N ALA A 531 -23.87 12.68 18.10
CA ALA A 531 -24.87 13.49 18.78
C ALA A 531 -25.39 12.77 20.04
N SER A 532 -24.55 12.67 21.07
CA SER A 532 -25.01 12.25 22.42
C SER A 532 -24.03 12.68 23.51
N ALA A 533 -23.70 13.98 23.55
CA ALA A 533 -23.03 14.57 24.73
C ALA A 533 -23.29 16.08 24.80
N ILE A 534 -24.55 16.49 24.93
CA ILE A 534 -24.89 17.79 25.50
C ILE A 534 -25.67 17.52 26.78
N GLY A 535 -24.96 17.60 27.90
CA GLY A 535 -25.58 17.51 29.21
C GLY A 535 -24.60 17.14 30.30
N GLU A 536 -23.95 18.18 30.84
CA GLU A 536 -23.56 18.31 32.26
C GLU A 536 -22.09 18.07 32.67
N THR A 537 -21.47 19.23 32.90
CA THR A 537 -20.57 19.58 34.02
C THR A 537 -19.06 19.30 33.92
N PHE A 538 -18.36 20.43 33.71
CA PHE A 538 -17.19 20.88 34.48
C PHE A 538 -15.92 20.03 34.46
N VAL A 539 -14.94 20.50 33.66
CA VAL A 539 -13.60 20.99 34.06
C VAL A 539 -12.68 20.82 32.85
N ALA A 540 -11.94 21.88 32.54
CA ALA A 540 -11.00 21.95 31.42
C ALA A 540 -10.00 20.78 31.40
N HIS A 541 -10.01 19.98 30.33
CA HIS A 541 -8.83 19.32 29.80
C HIS A 541 -9.02 19.08 28.30
N THR A 542 -8.33 19.88 27.49
CA THR A 542 -8.15 19.66 26.05
C THR A 542 -7.20 18.50 25.82
N ASP A 543 -7.70 17.32 25.49
CA ASP A 543 -6.94 16.26 24.82
C ASP A 543 -7.45 16.18 23.38
N HIS A 544 -6.63 16.60 22.42
CA HIS A 544 -6.88 16.33 21.00
C HIS A 544 -6.87 14.82 20.79
N GLU A 545 -7.98 14.23 20.31
CA GLU A 545 -8.00 12.85 19.82
C GLU A 545 -7.05 12.74 18.62
N LEU A 546 -5.82 12.32 18.88
CA LEU A 546 -4.83 12.04 17.87
C LEU A 546 -5.30 10.81 17.08
N SER A 547 -5.49 10.94 15.76
CA SER A 547 -5.82 9.80 14.88
C SER A 547 -4.90 8.61 15.17
N THR A 548 -5.46 7.40 15.28
CA THR A 548 -4.69 6.17 15.53
C THR A 548 -3.50 6.02 14.56
N ILE A 549 -3.68 6.43 13.30
CA ILE A 549 -2.61 6.43 12.29
C ILE A 549 -1.51 7.43 12.66
N ALA A 550 -1.87 8.64 13.06
CA ALA A 550 -0.91 9.65 13.52
C ALA A 550 -0.21 9.21 14.81
N TYR A 551 -0.91 8.53 15.72
CA TYR A 551 -0.33 7.95 16.94
C TYR A 551 0.68 6.84 16.61
N VAL A 552 0.32 5.91 15.75
CA VAL A 552 1.20 4.81 15.31
C VAL A 552 2.41 5.37 14.55
N ALA A 553 2.19 6.32 13.63
CA ALA A 553 3.26 6.97 12.89
C ALA A 553 4.20 7.76 13.82
N ALA A 554 3.66 8.56 14.74
CA ALA A 554 4.45 9.33 15.71
C ALA A 554 5.22 8.39 16.66
N THR A 555 4.64 7.27 17.06
CA THR A 555 5.31 6.23 17.85
C THR A 555 6.44 5.58 17.07
N ALA A 556 6.22 5.21 15.81
CA ALA A 556 7.26 4.66 14.94
C ALA A 556 8.40 5.67 14.70
N CYS A 557 8.06 6.94 14.46
CA CYS A 557 9.01 8.04 14.36
C CYS A 557 9.83 8.22 15.64
N LEU A 558 9.21 8.10 16.82
CA LEU A 558 9.91 8.17 18.10
C LEU A 558 10.88 7.01 18.27
N ILE A 559 10.41 5.77 18.05
CA ILE A 559 11.23 4.57 18.16
C ILE A 559 12.45 4.70 17.24
N TRP A 560 12.23 5.10 16.00
CA TRP A 560 13.32 5.30 15.04
C TRP A 560 14.29 6.40 15.49
N TYR A 561 13.79 7.56 15.91
CA TYR A 561 14.61 8.66 16.43
C TYR A 561 15.47 8.21 17.61
N CYS A 562 14.88 7.48 18.57
CA CYS A 562 15.60 6.92 19.71
C CYS A 562 16.67 5.90 19.29
N ILE A 563 16.37 4.99 18.35
CA ILE A 563 17.35 4.03 17.83
C ILE A 563 18.54 4.78 17.21
N VAL A 564 18.28 5.76 16.34
CA VAL A 564 19.34 6.54 15.69
C VAL A 564 20.16 7.33 16.72
N ALA A 565 19.52 7.93 17.72
CA ALA A 565 20.21 8.65 18.80
C ALA A 565 21.10 7.72 19.63
N VAL A 566 20.64 6.50 19.97
CA VAL A 566 21.44 5.49 20.67
C VAL A 566 22.65 5.06 19.84
N VAL A 567 22.43 4.75 18.56
CA VAL A 567 23.53 4.36 17.64
C VAL A 567 24.57 5.47 17.54
N CYS A 568 24.15 6.73 17.38
CA CYS A 568 25.07 7.87 17.35
C CYS A 568 25.83 8.04 18.66
N THR A 569 25.15 7.85 19.80
CA THR A 569 25.77 7.94 21.13
C THR A 569 26.84 6.86 21.31
N ILE A 570 26.58 5.62 20.89
CA ILE A 570 27.57 4.53 20.91
C ILE A 570 28.77 4.91 20.04
N GLY A 571 28.51 5.35 18.81
CA GLY A 571 29.56 5.75 17.86
C GLY A 571 30.46 6.86 18.39
N CYS A 572 29.87 7.96 18.84
CA CYS A 572 30.60 9.07 19.45
C CYS A 572 31.37 8.60 20.70
N SER A 573 30.75 7.83 21.59
CA SER A 573 31.43 7.34 22.79
C SER A 573 32.69 6.52 22.46
N GLN A 574 32.62 5.66 21.45
CA GLN A 574 33.76 4.86 21.00
C GLN A 574 34.87 5.72 20.37
N ILE A 575 34.49 6.74 19.60
CA ILE A 575 35.48 7.66 19.01
C ILE A 575 36.20 8.44 20.11
N TRP A 576 35.49 8.99 21.09
CA TRP A 576 36.10 9.71 22.20
C TRP A 576 36.99 8.80 23.06
N ARG A 577 36.57 7.55 23.28
CA ARG A 577 37.36 6.57 24.04
C ARG A 577 38.67 6.21 23.34
N HIS A 578 38.66 6.04 22.03
CA HIS A 578 39.78 5.43 21.31
C HIS A 578 40.67 6.38 20.52
N TYR A 579 40.19 7.56 20.14
CA TYR A 579 40.89 8.53 19.28
C TYR A 579 41.41 9.75 20.04
N SER A 580 41.71 9.59 21.34
CA SER A 580 42.19 10.68 22.21
C SER A 580 43.71 10.71 22.38
N ALA A 581 44.40 9.63 22.06
CA ALA A 581 45.85 9.50 22.17
C ALA A 581 46.36 8.45 21.18
N PRO A 582 47.63 8.51 20.76
CA PRO A 582 48.22 7.50 19.88
C PRO A 582 48.14 6.09 20.48
N LYS A 583 47.97 5.09 19.63
CA LYS A 583 47.96 3.69 20.06
C LYS A 583 49.39 3.19 20.26
N PRO A 584 49.64 2.37 21.29
CA PRO A 584 50.95 1.77 21.50
C PRO A 584 51.34 0.92 20.28
N LYS A 585 52.64 0.75 20.08
CA LYS A 585 53.17 -0.16 19.07
C LYS A 585 52.71 -1.59 19.34
N SER A 586 52.64 -2.39 18.28
CA SER A 586 52.28 -3.80 18.39
C SER A 586 53.27 -4.55 19.31
N SER A 587 52.75 -5.50 20.07
CA SER A 587 53.53 -6.44 20.88
C SER A 587 54.19 -7.57 20.06
N LEU A 588 53.98 -7.58 18.74
CA LEU A 588 54.60 -8.52 17.81
C LEU A 588 56.12 -8.43 17.87
N LYS A 589 56.78 -9.56 18.09
CA LYS A 589 58.23 -9.67 17.93
C LYS A 589 58.57 -9.76 16.44
N PRO A 590 59.68 -9.17 15.99
CA PRO A 590 60.12 -9.26 14.59
C PRO A 590 60.23 -10.70 14.07
N ALA A 591 60.70 -11.64 14.90
CA ALA A 591 60.84 -13.04 14.52
C ALA A 591 59.50 -13.75 14.24
N ASP A 592 58.45 -13.36 14.97
CA ASP A 592 57.12 -13.97 14.93
C ASP A 592 56.18 -13.23 13.93
N SER A 593 56.71 -12.24 13.22
CA SER A 593 55.95 -11.41 12.30
C SER A 593 55.71 -12.16 10.97
N PRO A 594 54.44 -12.43 10.59
CA PRO A 594 54.12 -13.08 9.31
C PRO A 594 54.46 -12.19 8.10
N HIS A 595 54.63 -12.81 6.94
CA HIS A 595 54.75 -12.07 5.66
C HIS A 595 53.41 -11.39 5.33
N VAL A 596 53.49 -10.11 4.97
CA VAL A 596 52.33 -9.30 4.57
C VAL A 596 52.55 -8.81 3.14
N ALA A 597 51.64 -9.18 2.24
CA ALA A 597 51.59 -8.64 0.90
C ALA A 597 50.68 -7.42 0.85
N ILE A 598 51.27 -6.24 0.63
CA ILE A 598 50.57 -4.97 0.49
C ILE A 598 50.28 -4.72 -0.99
N ILE A 599 49.00 -4.64 -1.34
CA ILE A 599 48.55 -4.43 -2.72
C ILE A 599 47.96 -3.02 -2.85
N ARG A 600 48.55 -2.21 -3.73
CA ARG A 600 48.17 -0.82 -3.99
C ARG A 600 47.70 -0.67 -5.45
N PRO A 601 46.38 -0.70 -5.75
CA PRO A 601 45.89 -0.38 -7.08
C PRO A 601 46.03 1.12 -7.35
N VAL A 602 46.84 1.47 -8.36
CA VAL A 602 47.11 2.85 -8.76
C VAL A 602 46.48 3.11 -10.13
N LYS A 603 45.94 4.32 -10.31
CA LYS A 603 45.50 4.83 -11.60
C LYS A 603 45.55 6.35 -11.55
N GLY A 604 46.17 7.00 -12.52
CA GLY A 604 46.26 8.45 -12.58
C GLY A 604 47.04 9.09 -11.43
N LEU A 605 47.14 10.41 -11.47
CA LEU A 605 47.70 11.19 -10.36
C LEU A 605 46.60 11.54 -9.35
N GLU A 606 46.91 11.32 -8.07
CA GLU A 606 46.03 11.66 -6.95
C GLU A 606 46.72 12.72 -6.07
N PRO A 607 45.96 13.53 -5.29
CA PRO A 607 46.57 14.53 -4.42
C PRO A 607 47.50 13.88 -3.40
N GLN A 608 48.77 14.33 -3.34
CA GLN A 608 49.78 13.79 -2.42
C GLN A 608 49.99 12.28 -2.60
N LEU A 609 50.00 11.81 -3.86
CA LEU A 609 50.12 10.40 -4.19
C LEU A 609 51.40 9.79 -3.63
N TYR A 610 52.53 10.51 -3.73
CA TYR A 610 53.81 10.04 -3.20
C TYR A 610 53.73 9.75 -1.71
N ASP A 611 53.25 10.69 -0.90
CA ASP A 611 53.14 10.51 0.56
C ASP A 611 52.18 9.39 0.95
N CYS A 612 51.05 9.25 0.24
CA CYS A 612 50.09 8.18 0.48
C CYS A 612 50.71 6.79 0.23
N LEU A 613 51.48 6.63 -0.84
CA LEU A 613 52.15 5.38 -1.15
C LEU A 613 53.37 5.15 -0.25
N ALA A 614 54.19 6.17 0.02
CA ALA A 614 55.34 6.11 0.91
C ALA A 614 54.98 5.59 2.32
N SER A 615 53.74 5.83 2.77
CA SER A 615 53.23 5.33 4.05
C SER A 615 53.28 3.81 4.22
N THR A 616 53.36 3.01 3.14
CA THR A 616 53.55 1.54 3.23
C THR A 616 54.95 1.15 3.64
N PHE A 617 55.96 1.91 3.21
CA PHE A 617 57.36 1.68 3.57
C PHE A 617 57.63 2.13 4.99
N ARG A 618 56.98 3.22 5.43
CA ARG A 618 57.15 3.84 6.75
C ARG A 618 56.49 3.06 7.91
N GLN A 619 56.11 1.80 7.72
CA GLN A 619 55.46 1.00 8.77
C GLN A 619 56.48 0.47 9.78
N ASP A 620 56.10 0.42 11.07
CA ASP A 620 56.84 -0.31 12.10
C ASP A 620 56.60 -1.82 11.94
N TYR A 621 57.27 -2.40 10.95
CA TYR A 621 57.22 -3.83 10.64
C TYR A 621 58.55 -4.25 9.99
N PRO A 622 58.99 -5.52 10.14
CA PRO A 622 60.26 -5.96 9.54
C PRO A 622 60.25 -5.80 8.00
N PRO A 623 61.22 -5.09 7.41
CA PRO A 623 61.26 -4.81 5.96
C PRO A 623 61.22 -6.08 5.09
N GLU A 624 61.91 -7.13 5.52
CA GLU A 624 61.98 -8.42 4.82
C GLU A 624 60.67 -9.21 4.85
N ARG A 625 59.69 -8.78 5.66
CA ARG A 625 58.35 -9.38 5.77
C ARG A 625 57.27 -8.54 5.09
N LEU A 626 57.62 -7.37 4.55
CA LEU A 626 56.71 -6.51 3.80
C LEU A 626 56.97 -6.63 2.30
N HIS A 627 55.97 -7.13 1.57
CA HIS A 627 56.03 -7.28 0.11
C HIS A 627 55.03 -6.31 -0.52
N ILE A 628 55.54 -5.26 -1.17
CA ILE A 628 54.74 -4.17 -1.71
C ILE A 628 54.55 -4.37 -3.21
N ARG A 629 53.31 -4.33 -3.68
CA ARG A 629 52.94 -4.46 -5.09
C ARG A 629 52.11 -3.26 -5.53
N PHE A 630 52.67 -2.44 -6.41
CA PHE A 630 51.96 -1.35 -7.08
C PHE A 630 51.35 -1.89 -8.37
N CYS A 631 50.03 -1.73 -8.53
CA CYS A 631 49.29 -2.33 -9.64
C CYS A 631 48.73 -1.24 -10.56
N ILE A 632 49.19 -1.21 -11.80
CA ILE A 632 48.76 -0.25 -12.82
C ILE A 632 48.22 -0.99 -14.05
N SER A 633 47.34 -0.35 -14.80
CA SER A 633 46.75 -0.97 -15.99
C SER A 633 47.76 -1.06 -17.13
N ASP A 634 48.39 0.06 -17.48
CA ASP A 634 49.21 0.19 -18.67
C ASP A 634 50.43 1.11 -18.44
N LYS A 635 51.40 1.05 -19.35
CA LYS A 635 52.64 1.86 -19.29
C LYS A 635 52.44 3.35 -19.60
N SER A 636 51.24 3.76 -19.98
CA SER A 636 50.93 5.16 -20.28
C SER A 636 50.33 5.90 -19.09
N ASP A 637 50.13 5.23 -17.95
CA ASP A 637 49.56 5.86 -16.77
C ASP A 637 50.51 6.94 -16.20
N PRO A 638 50.04 8.19 -15.98
CA PRO A 638 50.88 9.30 -15.55
C PRO A 638 51.47 9.14 -14.14
N CYS A 639 51.04 8.15 -13.35
CA CYS A 639 51.62 7.89 -12.03
C CYS A 639 52.98 7.18 -12.06
N LEU A 640 53.38 6.60 -13.19
CA LEU A 640 54.59 5.79 -13.33
C LEU A 640 55.86 6.44 -12.75
N PRO A 641 56.20 7.70 -13.08
CA PRO A 641 57.42 8.30 -12.57
C PRO A 641 57.42 8.48 -11.04
N VAL A 642 56.24 8.61 -10.42
CA VAL A 642 56.11 8.65 -8.96
C VAL A 642 56.37 7.27 -8.36
N LEU A 643 55.92 6.21 -9.01
CA LEU A 643 56.13 4.82 -8.57
C LEU A 643 57.60 4.41 -8.70
N ASP A 644 58.24 4.74 -9.83
CA ASP A 644 59.68 4.47 -10.04
C ASP A 644 60.52 5.17 -8.97
N ARG A 645 60.24 6.46 -8.74
CA ARG A 645 60.89 7.22 -7.66
C ARG A 645 60.71 6.59 -6.29
N LEU A 646 59.51 6.10 -5.96
CA LEU A 646 59.25 5.45 -4.66
C LEU A 646 60.05 4.15 -4.51
N ILE A 647 60.19 3.36 -5.57
CA ILE A 647 60.99 2.14 -5.54
C ILE A 647 62.48 2.50 -5.33
N ASP A 648 62.96 3.53 -6.01
CA ASP A 648 64.34 4.03 -5.89
C ASP A 648 64.64 4.63 -4.50
N ASP A 649 63.67 5.35 -3.91
CA ASP A 649 63.82 5.98 -2.59
C ASP A 649 63.83 4.94 -1.44
N TYR A 650 63.27 3.75 -1.65
CA TYR A 650 63.13 2.70 -0.63
C TYR A 650 63.70 1.32 -1.06
N PRO A 651 65.00 1.22 -1.40
CA PRO A 651 65.60 0.00 -1.96
C PRO A 651 65.71 -1.17 -0.96
N ALA A 652 65.48 -0.91 0.34
CA ALA A 652 65.52 -1.92 1.39
C ALA A 652 64.28 -2.84 1.44
N TYR A 653 63.23 -2.51 0.69
CA TYR A 653 61.95 -3.23 0.71
C TYR A 653 61.75 -4.02 -0.58
N ASP A 654 61.04 -5.15 -0.50
CA ASP A 654 60.57 -5.87 -1.68
C ASP A 654 59.36 -5.14 -2.28
N ALA A 655 59.63 -4.11 -3.08
CA ALA A 655 58.63 -3.37 -3.84
C ALA A 655 58.72 -3.68 -5.34
N GLN A 656 57.58 -3.97 -5.96
CA GLN A 656 57.50 -4.27 -7.40
C GLN A 656 56.33 -3.55 -8.05
N LEU A 657 56.56 -3.14 -9.30
CA LEU A 657 55.54 -2.61 -10.19
C LEU A 657 54.96 -3.75 -11.04
N LEU A 658 53.65 -3.92 -10.99
CA LEU A 658 52.93 -4.94 -11.77
C LEU A 658 51.96 -4.27 -12.75
N LEU A 659 52.19 -4.54 -14.03
CA LEU A 659 51.39 -4.05 -15.14
C LEU A 659 50.34 -5.09 -15.55
N GLN A 660 49.08 -4.66 -15.69
CA GLN A 660 48.00 -5.53 -16.18
C GLN A 660 48.26 -5.97 -17.63
N ASP A 661 48.77 -5.07 -18.47
CA ASP A 661 49.12 -5.34 -19.88
C ASP A 661 50.30 -6.34 -20.04
N GLU A 662 51.01 -6.66 -18.97
CA GLU A 662 52.08 -7.67 -18.97
C GLU A 662 51.65 -8.99 -18.32
N ASP A 663 50.38 -9.15 -17.93
CA ASP A 663 49.86 -10.38 -17.36
C ASP A 663 49.63 -11.43 -18.47
N GLU A 664 50.61 -12.32 -18.68
CA GLU A 664 50.55 -13.38 -19.70
C GLU A 664 49.30 -14.26 -19.57
N GLN A 665 48.86 -14.57 -18.35
CA GLN A 665 47.70 -15.46 -18.16
C GLN A 665 46.39 -14.77 -18.57
N LEU A 666 46.32 -13.44 -18.43
CA LEU A 666 45.21 -12.63 -18.92
C LEU A 666 45.21 -12.53 -20.45
N HIS A 667 46.38 -12.37 -21.07
CA HIS A 667 46.52 -12.27 -22.55
C HIS A 667 46.28 -13.60 -23.25
N ASN A 668 46.73 -14.71 -22.66
CA ASN A 668 46.57 -16.05 -23.21
C ASN A 668 45.15 -16.61 -23.01
N GLY A 669 44.21 -15.82 -22.46
CA GLY A 669 42.82 -16.23 -22.23
C GLY A 669 42.66 -17.30 -21.15
N GLN A 670 43.71 -17.58 -20.36
CA GLN A 670 43.67 -18.54 -19.25
C GLN A 670 42.87 -17.99 -18.05
N LEU A 671 42.81 -16.68 -17.90
CA LEU A 671 42.02 -15.98 -16.89
C LEU A 671 40.83 -15.23 -17.50
N ASN A 672 39.61 -15.64 -17.14
CA ASN A 672 38.39 -14.95 -17.51
C ASN A 672 37.98 -13.97 -16.40
N LEU A 673 38.54 -12.76 -16.44
CA LEU A 673 38.20 -11.69 -15.49
C LEU A 673 37.04 -10.84 -16.01
N GLY A 674 36.09 -10.53 -15.13
CA GLY A 674 35.01 -9.58 -15.40
C GLY A 674 35.50 -8.14 -15.62
N PRO A 675 34.58 -7.19 -15.84
CA PRO A 675 34.92 -5.84 -16.28
C PRO A 675 35.38 -4.88 -15.17
N ASN A 676 35.53 -5.33 -13.91
CA ASN A 676 36.00 -4.48 -12.80
C ASN A 676 37.49 -4.09 -12.97
N PRO A 677 37.84 -2.83 -13.33
CA PRO A 677 39.23 -2.38 -13.46
C PRO A 677 40.08 -2.47 -12.18
N LYS A 678 39.51 -2.33 -10.98
CA LYS A 678 40.29 -2.39 -9.73
C LYS A 678 40.73 -3.83 -9.44
N ILE A 679 39.83 -4.81 -9.52
CA ILE A 679 40.16 -6.23 -9.37
C ILE A 679 41.10 -6.70 -10.47
N ARG A 680 40.84 -6.31 -11.74
CA ARG A 680 41.74 -6.65 -12.85
C ARG A 680 43.17 -6.19 -12.64
N ASN A 681 43.37 -4.96 -12.16
CA ASN A 681 44.70 -4.45 -11.84
C ASN A 681 45.37 -5.25 -10.72
N MET A 682 44.64 -5.64 -9.68
CA MET A 682 45.20 -6.32 -8.50
C MET A 682 45.33 -7.84 -8.65
N SER A 683 44.68 -8.43 -9.65
CA SER A 683 44.56 -9.88 -9.86
C SER A 683 45.91 -10.60 -9.83
N ARG A 684 46.87 -10.11 -10.63
CA ARG A 684 48.24 -10.63 -10.67
C ARG A 684 48.94 -10.54 -9.32
N ALA A 685 48.87 -9.39 -8.66
CA ALA A 685 49.49 -9.16 -7.36
C ALA A 685 48.96 -10.10 -6.27
N TYR A 686 47.67 -10.44 -6.30
CA TYR A 686 47.08 -11.39 -5.36
C TYR A 686 47.53 -12.83 -5.62
N ARG A 687 47.58 -13.25 -6.89
CA ARG A 687 48.08 -14.59 -7.25
C ARG A 687 49.53 -14.77 -6.83
N GLU A 688 50.38 -13.79 -7.13
CA GLU A 688 51.82 -13.77 -6.84
C GLU A 688 52.15 -13.33 -5.40
N ALA A 689 51.15 -13.01 -4.57
CA ALA A 689 51.37 -12.55 -3.21
C ALA A 689 52.15 -13.57 -2.37
N MET A 690 53.19 -13.08 -1.70
CA MET A 690 54.00 -13.89 -0.80
C MET A 690 53.45 -13.82 0.63
N GLY A 691 53.15 -14.99 1.19
CA GLY A 691 52.51 -15.11 2.50
C GLY A 691 50.98 -15.18 2.42
N ASP A 692 50.36 -15.44 3.57
CA ASP A 692 48.91 -15.59 3.67
C ASP A 692 48.18 -14.28 3.97
N ILE A 693 48.86 -13.26 4.52
CA ILE A 693 48.23 -11.99 4.88
C ILE A 693 48.27 -11.03 3.70
N ILE A 694 47.09 -10.61 3.25
CA ILE A 694 46.90 -9.61 2.19
C ILE A 694 46.39 -8.32 2.83
N TRP A 695 47.04 -7.19 2.51
CA TRP A 695 46.58 -5.87 2.90
C TRP A 695 46.35 -5.02 1.65
N VAL A 696 45.08 -4.80 1.31
CA VAL A 696 44.68 -3.96 0.19
C VAL A 696 44.43 -2.54 0.70
N ILE A 697 45.10 -1.57 0.08
CA ILE A 697 44.96 -0.15 0.43
C ILE A 697 44.80 0.67 -0.85
N ASP A 698 43.82 1.57 -0.91
CA ASP A 698 43.68 2.47 -2.07
C ASP A 698 44.93 3.36 -2.22
N CYS A 699 45.32 3.71 -3.45
CA CYS A 699 46.54 4.49 -3.71
C CYS A 699 46.54 5.89 -3.07
N ASN A 700 45.38 6.50 -2.92
CA ASN A 700 45.20 7.82 -2.30
C ASN A 700 44.90 7.75 -0.79
N VAL A 701 45.31 6.68 -0.12
CA VAL A 701 45.12 6.52 1.33
C VAL A 701 46.47 6.47 2.02
N TRP A 702 46.64 7.37 2.97
CA TRP A 702 47.77 7.41 3.91
C TRP A 702 47.39 6.73 5.22
N VAL A 703 48.31 5.94 5.77
CA VAL A 703 48.18 5.28 7.07
C VAL A 703 49.37 5.59 7.96
N ALA A 704 49.11 5.81 9.25
CA ALA A 704 50.16 6.14 10.21
C ALA A 704 51.14 4.98 10.43
N ARG A 705 52.30 5.29 11.02
CA ARG A 705 53.29 4.30 11.41
C ARG A 705 52.74 3.32 12.46
N GLY A 706 53.13 2.05 12.34
CA GLY A 706 52.74 0.96 13.25
C GLY A 706 51.32 0.43 13.08
N VAL A 707 50.54 0.97 12.14
CA VAL A 707 49.21 0.46 11.80
C VAL A 707 49.29 -0.99 11.32
N CYS A 708 50.27 -1.32 10.47
CA CYS A 708 50.47 -2.69 9.95
C CYS A 708 50.57 -3.72 11.08
N GLY A 709 51.48 -3.50 12.04
CA GLY A 709 51.66 -4.40 13.18
C GLY A 709 50.39 -4.53 14.01
N ARG A 710 49.67 -3.43 14.28
CA ARG A 710 48.41 -3.46 15.03
C ARG A 710 47.31 -4.23 14.29
N MET A 711 47.21 -4.09 12.96
CA MET A 711 46.28 -4.87 12.16
C MET A 711 46.60 -6.36 12.19
N VAL A 712 47.86 -6.73 11.98
CA VAL A 712 48.31 -8.13 12.03
C VAL A 712 48.04 -8.73 13.41
N THR A 713 48.36 -7.99 14.48
CA THR A 713 48.07 -8.41 15.86
C THR A 713 46.59 -8.72 16.04
N ARG A 714 45.71 -7.87 15.50
CA ARG A 714 44.27 -8.04 15.61
C ARG A 714 43.74 -9.17 14.71
N LEU A 715 44.35 -9.38 13.54
CA LEU A 715 43.99 -10.47 12.62
C LEU A 715 44.37 -11.83 13.24
N GLU A 716 45.59 -11.94 13.78
CA GLU A 716 46.16 -13.15 14.38
C GLU A 716 45.78 -13.36 15.86
N GLY A 717 45.12 -12.39 16.51
CA GLY A 717 44.69 -12.52 17.91
C GLY A 717 45.82 -12.46 18.93
N HIS A 718 46.98 -11.89 18.56
CA HIS A 718 48.14 -11.76 19.46
C HIS A 718 47.93 -10.76 20.61
N ASP A 719 46.82 -10.00 20.63
CA ASP A 719 46.44 -9.10 21.73
C ASP A 719 45.64 -9.80 22.85
N GLY A 720 45.64 -11.14 22.89
CA GLY A 720 44.85 -11.94 23.84
C GLY A 720 43.37 -12.02 23.48
N LYS A 721 43.00 -11.65 22.25
CA LYS A 721 41.66 -11.79 21.69
C LYS A 721 41.63 -12.91 20.66
N HIS A 722 40.42 -13.32 20.27
CA HIS A 722 40.23 -14.30 19.21
C HIS A 722 40.79 -13.80 17.86
N ARG A 723 41.29 -14.74 17.04
CA ARG A 723 41.65 -14.52 15.64
C ARG A 723 40.45 -13.98 14.86
N ASN A 724 40.70 -13.07 13.92
CA ASN A 724 39.65 -12.45 13.11
C ASN A 724 39.87 -12.78 11.64
N LYS A 725 38.80 -12.89 10.85
CA LYS A 725 38.93 -13.17 9.40
C LYS A 725 39.37 -11.95 8.60
N LEU A 726 39.01 -10.75 9.07
CA LEU A 726 39.25 -9.47 8.40
C LEU A 726 39.48 -8.34 9.40
N VAL A 727 40.34 -7.38 9.07
CA VAL A 727 40.65 -6.20 9.89
C VAL A 727 40.66 -4.92 9.04
N HIS A 728 40.16 -3.82 9.61
CA HIS A 728 40.05 -2.52 8.94
C HIS A 728 40.02 -1.34 9.95
N GLN A 729 40.17 -0.11 9.45
CA GLN A 729 40.17 1.15 10.23
C GLN A 729 39.00 2.07 9.88
N ILE A 730 38.91 3.19 10.63
CA ILE A 730 38.04 4.30 10.28
C ILE A 730 38.64 5.08 9.09
N PRO A 731 37.92 5.22 7.97
CA PRO A 731 38.34 6.08 6.88
C PRO A 731 38.03 7.54 7.22
N LEU A 732 38.94 8.45 6.90
CA LEU A 732 38.79 9.89 7.03
C LEU A 732 39.17 10.54 5.70
N VAL A 733 38.41 11.55 5.26
CA VAL A 733 38.79 12.38 4.10
C VAL A 733 39.17 13.75 4.61
N VAL A 734 40.26 14.30 4.08
CA VAL A 734 40.74 15.65 4.40
C VAL A 734 40.82 16.42 3.10
N ASP A 735 40.03 17.48 2.96
CA ASP A 735 40.10 18.32 1.77
C ASP A 735 41.25 19.32 1.94
N ILE A 736 42.26 19.16 1.09
CA ILE A 736 43.46 19.97 1.07
C ILE A 736 43.30 21.12 0.08
N PRO A 737 43.97 22.26 0.31
CA PRO A 737 44.11 23.28 -0.72
C PRO A 737 44.66 22.61 -1.97
N GLY A 738 44.07 22.90 -3.13
CA GLY A 738 44.49 22.33 -4.41
C GLY A 738 46.00 22.44 -4.54
N SER A 739 46.72 21.32 -4.38
CA SER A 739 48.15 21.34 -4.57
C SER A 739 48.38 21.74 -6.01
N THR A 740 49.03 22.87 -6.20
CA THR A 740 49.65 23.24 -7.46
C THR A 740 50.36 22.01 -7.99
N VAL A 741 49.98 21.59 -9.19
CA VAL A 741 50.74 20.64 -10.05
C VAL A 741 52.26 20.97 -10.04
N GLY A 742 52.65 22.18 -9.62
CA GLY A 742 54.03 22.63 -9.52
C GLY A 742 54.95 22.12 -8.39
N GLN A 743 54.63 21.12 -7.57
CA GLN A 743 55.66 20.51 -6.69
C GLN A 743 55.99 19.05 -7.01
N GLU A 744 54.99 18.22 -7.30
CA GLU A 744 55.25 16.82 -7.69
C GLU A 744 55.56 16.69 -9.20
N THR A 745 55.04 17.59 -10.03
CA THR A 745 55.15 17.49 -11.50
C THR A 745 56.29 18.36 -12.08
N HIS A 746 56.71 19.43 -11.38
CA HIS A 746 57.78 20.32 -11.87
C HIS A 746 59.18 19.67 -11.90
N GLY A 747 59.47 18.69 -11.05
CA GLY A 747 60.75 17.97 -11.06
C GLY A 747 60.83 16.84 -12.10
N LEU A 748 59.70 16.46 -12.73
CA LEU A 748 59.59 15.28 -13.58
C LEU A 748 59.32 15.60 -15.06
N LEU A 749 58.90 16.82 -15.38
CA LEU A 749 58.55 17.25 -16.75
C LEU A 749 59.57 18.20 -17.41
N ASP A 750 60.79 18.29 -16.91
CA ASP A 750 61.89 19.09 -17.51
C ASP A 750 62.34 18.61 -18.91
N GLY A 751 61.58 17.74 -19.58
CA GLY A 751 61.96 17.09 -20.84
C GLY A 751 61.01 17.23 -22.03
N THR A 752 59.72 17.57 -21.87
CA THR A 752 58.81 17.54 -23.04
C THR A 752 57.67 18.56 -22.95
N ASN A 753 57.74 19.56 -23.83
CA ASN A 753 56.60 20.39 -24.22
C ASN A 753 55.47 19.48 -24.77
N GLY A 754 54.41 19.30 -24.00
CA GLY A 754 53.21 18.63 -24.48
C GLY A 754 52.07 18.75 -23.48
N ASP A 755 50.95 19.30 -23.95
CA ASP A 755 49.63 19.35 -23.28
C ASP A 755 49.08 17.93 -23.00
N ALA A 756 49.74 17.16 -22.12
CA ALA A 756 49.27 15.87 -21.68
C ALA A 756 48.15 16.06 -20.65
N GLN A 757 46.91 15.73 -21.04
CA GLN A 757 45.73 15.74 -20.16
C GLN A 757 45.90 14.76 -18.99
N ILE A 758 46.11 15.27 -17.78
CA ILE A 758 46.22 14.47 -16.56
C ILE A 758 44.82 14.04 -16.10
N ARG A 759 44.51 12.75 -16.18
CA ARG A 759 43.26 12.16 -15.67
C ARG A 759 43.45 11.72 -14.21
N THR A 760 42.76 12.38 -13.27
CA THR A 760 42.64 11.94 -11.86
C THR A 760 41.54 10.86 -11.73
N THR A 761 41.57 10.01 -10.69
CA THR A 761 40.53 8.96 -10.50
C THR A 761 39.33 9.40 -9.69
N SER A 762 39.34 10.62 -9.16
CA SER A 762 38.11 11.35 -8.86
C SER A 762 37.27 11.45 -10.13
N SER A 763 36.00 11.09 -10.04
CA SER A 763 35.08 10.99 -11.18
C SER A 763 35.13 12.22 -12.10
N ALA A 764 35.44 12.00 -13.38
CA ALA A 764 35.21 12.88 -14.54
C ALA A 764 35.76 14.33 -14.50
N SER A 765 36.88 14.52 -15.22
CA SER A 765 37.46 15.75 -15.80
C SER A 765 38.43 16.58 -14.93
N THR A 766 39.69 16.78 -15.33
CA THR A 766 40.23 17.57 -16.46
C THR A 766 40.02 19.08 -16.30
N SER A 767 40.58 19.71 -15.26
CA SER A 767 40.96 21.13 -15.38
C SER A 767 42.06 21.51 -14.40
N THR A 768 43.15 22.05 -14.94
CA THR A 768 44.14 22.85 -14.23
C THR A 768 43.44 24.13 -13.78
N GLN A 769 42.75 24.10 -12.64
CA GLN A 769 42.06 25.30 -12.14
C GLN A 769 43.09 26.28 -11.58
N THR A 770 43.16 27.46 -12.20
CA THR A 770 43.92 28.58 -11.64
C THR A 770 43.19 29.12 -10.40
N ASN A 771 43.88 29.84 -9.51
CA ASN A 771 43.23 30.45 -8.34
C ASN A 771 42.04 31.36 -8.69
N ALA A 772 41.93 31.83 -9.94
CA ALA A 772 40.84 32.66 -10.43
C ALA A 772 39.52 31.89 -10.70
N ASP A 773 39.58 30.56 -10.89
CA ASP A 773 38.42 29.72 -11.26
C ASP A 773 37.77 29.00 -10.06
N ARG A 774 38.27 29.26 -8.84
CA ARG A 774 37.82 28.59 -7.61
C ARG A 774 36.54 29.24 -7.09
N THR A 775 35.41 28.56 -7.28
CA THR A 775 34.10 28.91 -6.73
C THR A 775 33.60 27.78 -5.81
N ALA A 776 32.61 28.07 -4.95
CA ALA A 776 31.99 27.04 -4.11
C ALA A 776 31.43 25.85 -4.93
N LEU A 777 31.04 26.07 -6.19
CA LEU A 777 30.58 25.00 -7.09
C LEU A 777 31.71 24.13 -7.63
N THR A 778 32.89 24.72 -7.88
CA THR A 778 34.03 24.02 -8.50
C THR A 778 34.93 23.30 -7.49
N ILE A 779 34.95 23.73 -6.23
CA ILE A 779 35.78 23.09 -5.18
C ILE A 779 34.98 22.62 -3.94
N GLY A 780 33.68 22.95 -3.84
CA GLY A 780 32.88 22.64 -2.66
C GLY A 780 32.57 21.15 -2.48
N GLY A 781 32.72 20.33 -3.52
CA GLY A 781 32.50 18.88 -3.41
C GLY A 781 33.44 18.20 -2.43
N GLY A 782 34.71 18.59 -2.42
CA GLY A 782 35.71 18.07 -1.47
C GLY A 782 35.36 18.42 -0.03
N ARG A 783 34.82 19.62 0.21
CA ARG A 783 34.33 20.06 1.52
C ARG A 783 33.13 19.25 2.00
N LEU A 784 32.21 18.89 1.10
CA LEU A 784 31.08 18.03 1.43
C LEU A 784 31.51 16.60 1.79
N GLU A 785 32.45 16.02 1.01
CA GLU A 785 33.00 14.69 1.29
C GLU A 785 33.78 14.67 2.62
N GLU A 786 34.62 15.70 2.87
CA GLU A 786 35.31 15.89 4.15
C GLU A 786 34.31 15.94 5.30
N SER A 787 33.26 16.78 5.19
CA SER A 787 32.20 16.90 6.21
C SER A 787 31.50 15.56 6.46
N PHE A 788 31.13 14.82 5.41
CA PHE A 788 30.51 13.48 5.55
C PHE A 788 31.44 12.48 6.24
N MET A 789 32.70 12.38 5.81
CA MET A 789 33.68 11.41 6.29
C MET A 789 34.28 11.75 7.67
N SER A 790 34.03 12.94 8.19
CA SER A 790 34.50 13.41 9.50
C SER A 790 33.37 13.59 10.53
N SER A 791 32.12 13.30 10.17
CA SER A 791 31.02 13.35 11.13
C SER A 791 29.97 12.25 10.93
N ALA A 792 29.14 12.30 9.88
CA ALA A 792 28.07 11.35 9.66
C ALA A 792 28.57 9.90 9.52
N HIS A 793 29.54 9.68 8.63
CA HIS A 793 30.12 8.35 8.43
C HIS A 793 30.77 7.75 9.69
N PRO A 794 31.75 8.42 10.35
CA PRO A 794 32.49 7.80 11.44
C PRO A 794 31.63 7.41 12.64
N LYS A 795 30.59 8.18 13.02
CA LYS A 795 29.72 7.84 14.16
C LYS A 795 28.93 6.55 13.90
N PHE A 796 28.26 6.42 12.75
CA PHE A 796 27.52 5.20 12.42
C PHE A 796 28.47 4.02 12.18
N TYR A 797 29.59 4.27 11.51
CA TYR A 797 30.56 3.23 11.21
C TYR A 797 31.21 2.66 12.47
N ALA A 798 31.59 3.50 13.43
CA ALA A 798 32.10 3.05 14.74
C ALA A 798 31.04 2.28 15.52
N ALA A 799 29.78 2.74 15.51
CA ALA A 799 28.69 2.07 16.21
C ALA A 799 28.39 0.68 15.65
N ILE A 800 28.21 0.55 14.33
CA ILE A 800 27.91 -0.73 13.68
C ILE A 800 29.05 -1.74 13.90
N ASN A 801 30.31 -1.28 13.84
CA ASN A 801 31.48 -2.11 14.11
C ASN A 801 31.66 -2.47 15.60
N THR A 802 31.02 -1.72 16.51
CA THR A 802 30.98 -2.06 17.94
C THR A 802 29.95 -3.14 18.24
N VAL A 803 28.74 -3.01 17.67
CA VAL A 803 27.65 -3.97 17.91
C VAL A 803 27.77 -5.21 17.01
N ALA A 804 28.56 -5.13 15.94
CA ALA A 804 28.86 -6.24 15.02
C ALA A 804 27.59 -6.87 14.41
N VAL A 805 26.59 -6.04 14.07
CA VAL A 805 25.31 -6.48 13.50
C VAL A 805 25.36 -6.73 11.99
N ALA A 806 26.33 -6.14 11.29
CA ALA A 806 26.50 -6.26 9.84
C ALA A 806 27.98 -6.12 9.43
N PRO A 807 28.41 -6.68 8.28
CA PRO A 807 29.75 -6.50 7.73
C PRO A 807 29.91 -5.09 7.15
N CYS A 808 29.98 -4.09 8.02
CA CYS A 808 30.15 -2.69 7.61
C CYS A 808 31.64 -2.41 7.41
N ILE A 809 32.12 -2.64 6.19
CA ILE A 809 33.53 -2.48 5.79
C ILE A 809 33.60 -1.49 4.62
N VAL A 810 34.42 -0.45 4.79
CA VAL A 810 34.76 0.50 3.73
C VAL A 810 36.15 0.19 3.20
N GLY A 811 36.22 -0.07 1.90
CA GLY A 811 37.38 -0.61 1.20
C GLY A 811 38.63 0.23 1.05
N LYS A 812 38.85 1.26 1.89
CA LYS A 812 40.04 2.12 1.78
C LYS A 812 41.33 1.43 2.23
N SER A 813 41.23 0.60 3.27
CA SER A 813 42.34 -0.15 3.87
C SER A 813 41.77 -1.37 4.57
N THR A 814 42.01 -2.55 4.01
CA THR A 814 41.43 -3.82 4.48
C THR A 814 42.47 -4.92 4.47
N MET A 815 42.61 -5.65 5.57
CA MET A 815 43.55 -6.76 5.73
C MET A 815 42.79 -8.06 6.00
N PHE A 816 43.15 -9.14 5.30
CA PHE A 816 42.52 -10.45 5.43
C PHE A 816 43.50 -11.58 5.02
N ARG A 817 43.10 -12.83 5.22
CA ARG A 817 43.91 -14.00 4.81
C ARG A 817 43.53 -14.49 3.41
N LYS A 818 44.54 -14.73 2.58
CA LYS A 818 44.41 -15.29 1.24
C LYS A 818 43.74 -16.66 1.28
N SER A 819 44.23 -17.55 2.15
CA SER A 819 43.68 -18.88 2.38
C SER A 819 42.18 -18.86 2.75
N HIS A 820 41.77 -17.91 3.58
CA HIS A 820 40.37 -17.72 3.98
C HIS A 820 39.52 -17.32 2.78
N LEU A 821 39.96 -16.31 2.01
CA LEU A 821 39.21 -15.84 0.86
C LEU A 821 39.13 -16.90 -0.24
N ASP A 822 40.23 -17.59 -0.54
CA ASP A 822 40.29 -18.64 -1.55
C ASP A 822 39.33 -19.79 -1.22
N SER A 823 39.24 -20.18 0.06
CA SER A 823 38.36 -21.24 0.53
C SER A 823 36.85 -20.96 0.40
N VAL A 824 36.46 -19.68 0.29
CA VAL A 824 35.05 -19.25 0.19
C VAL A 824 34.68 -18.73 -1.20
N THR A 825 35.62 -18.82 -2.15
CA THR A 825 35.52 -18.32 -3.52
C THR A 825 35.94 -19.37 -4.56
N ASP A 826 35.88 -20.66 -4.22
CA ASP A 826 36.24 -21.77 -5.11
C ASP A 826 37.68 -21.63 -5.67
N ASN A 827 38.61 -21.18 -4.83
CA ASN A 827 40.01 -20.89 -5.16
C ASN A 827 40.23 -19.79 -6.22
N ARG A 828 39.22 -18.97 -6.51
CA ARG A 828 39.38 -17.78 -7.36
C ARG A 828 39.90 -16.55 -6.61
N GLY A 829 39.80 -16.53 -5.28
CA GLY A 829 40.25 -15.40 -4.46
C GLY A 829 39.56 -14.10 -4.83
N ILE A 830 40.32 -13.02 -4.99
CA ILE A 830 39.79 -11.70 -5.37
C ILE A 830 39.16 -11.69 -6.78
N ASP A 831 39.58 -12.59 -7.68
CA ASP A 831 39.09 -12.65 -9.05
C ASP A 831 37.61 -13.08 -9.12
N TYR A 832 37.11 -13.69 -8.03
CA TYR A 832 35.68 -13.95 -7.83
C TYR A 832 34.83 -12.68 -7.98
N PHE A 833 35.33 -11.54 -7.53
CA PHE A 833 34.62 -10.26 -7.49
C PHE A 833 34.87 -9.38 -8.72
N SER A 834 35.53 -9.92 -9.76
CA SER A 834 35.86 -9.19 -10.99
C SER A 834 34.63 -8.71 -11.80
N GLU A 835 33.44 -9.21 -11.46
CA GLU A 835 32.17 -8.81 -12.07
C GLU A 835 31.38 -7.78 -11.24
N ASN A 836 31.89 -7.30 -10.10
CA ASN A 836 31.16 -6.41 -9.19
C ASN A 836 31.85 -5.03 -9.07
N ILE A 837 31.15 -3.93 -8.79
CA ILE A 837 31.77 -2.59 -8.52
C ILE A 837 32.10 -2.35 -7.04
N CYS A 838 31.48 -3.12 -6.13
CA CYS A 838 31.67 -2.99 -4.68
C CYS A 838 32.49 -4.16 -4.12
N GLU A 839 33.63 -4.46 -4.73
CA GLU A 839 34.45 -5.63 -4.37
C GLU A 839 34.83 -5.66 -2.90
N ASP A 840 35.24 -4.52 -2.32
CA ASP A 840 35.75 -4.48 -0.95
C ASP A 840 34.69 -4.88 0.08
N HIS A 841 33.45 -4.40 -0.11
CA HIS A 841 32.32 -4.77 0.74
C HIS A 841 31.94 -6.24 0.54
N LEU A 842 31.95 -6.73 -0.71
CA LEU A 842 31.57 -8.11 -1.02
C LEU A 842 32.60 -9.13 -0.52
N ILE A 843 33.90 -8.80 -0.55
CA ILE A 843 34.96 -9.61 0.09
C ILE A 843 34.65 -9.76 1.59
N GLY A 844 34.36 -8.64 2.24
CA GLY A 844 34.01 -8.63 3.66
C GLY A 844 32.73 -9.39 3.99
N ASP A 845 31.68 -9.18 3.22
CA ASP A 845 30.39 -9.87 3.37
C ASP A 845 30.53 -11.38 3.16
N ARG A 846 31.34 -11.80 2.18
CA ARG A 846 31.61 -13.23 1.91
C ARG A 846 32.33 -13.88 3.09
N LEU A 847 33.40 -13.26 3.59
CA LEU A 847 34.14 -13.75 4.76
C LEU A 847 33.28 -13.75 6.03
N TRP A 848 32.38 -12.77 6.18
CA TRP A 848 31.45 -12.67 7.31
C TRP A 848 30.41 -13.79 7.32
N LYS A 849 29.84 -14.13 6.16
CA LYS A 849 28.74 -15.10 6.04
C LYS A 849 29.19 -16.55 5.97
N HIS A 850 30.37 -16.82 5.42
CA HIS A 850 30.84 -18.19 5.16
C HIS A 850 31.83 -18.68 6.22
N LYS A 851 31.81 -20.00 6.46
CA LYS A 851 32.77 -20.66 7.35
C LYS A 851 34.10 -20.90 6.64
N VAL A 852 35.17 -20.41 7.26
CA VAL A 852 36.56 -20.65 6.82
C VAL A 852 37.07 -22.01 7.35
N PRO A 853 38.17 -22.57 6.82
CA PRO A 853 38.62 -23.93 7.14
C PRO A 853 38.77 -24.19 8.65
N GLU A 854 39.31 -23.24 9.41
CA GLU A 854 39.49 -23.35 10.86
C GLU A 854 38.16 -23.43 11.61
N GLU A 855 37.14 -22.67 11.18
CA GLU A 855 35.79 -22.76 11.76
C GLU A 855 35.10 -24.08 11.42
N ARG A 856 35.44 -24.71 10.28
CA ARG A 856 34.97 -26.06 9.93
C ARG A 856 35.66 -27.12 10.80
N GLN A 857 36.87 -26.84 11.29
CA GLN A 857 37.63 -27.69 12.22
C GLN A 857 37.27 -27.44 13.70
N GLY A 858 36.37 -26.50 13.99
CA GLY A 858 35.86 -26.23 15.34
C GLY A 858 36.48 -25.03 16.05
N GLU A 859 37.38 -24.27 15.41
CA GLU A 859 37.92 -23.03 15.97
C GLU A 859 36.89 -21.89 15.89
N THR A 860 36.76 -21.07 16.93
CA THR A 860 35.88 -19.90 16.92
C THR A 860 36.65 -18.65 16.51
N LEU A 861 36.41 -18.16 15.28
CA LEU A 861 37.01 -16.93 14.77
C LEU A 861 36.01 -15.76 14.86
N GLY A 862 36.54 -14.56 15.14
CA GLY A 862 35.81 -13.31 14.97
C GLY A 862 35.58 -13.02 13.49
N LYS A 863 34.37 -12.58 13.15
CA LYS A 863 33.99 -12.36 11.75
C LYS A 863 34.82 -11.25 11.10
N HIS A 864 34.97 -10.11 11.77
CA HIS A 864 35.96 -9.08 11.47
C HIS A 864 36.31 -8.30 12.74
N ALA A 865 37.38 -7.51 12.68
CA ALA A 865 37.78 -6.63 13.76
C ALA A 865 38.08 -5.21 13.29
N PHE A 866 37.72 -4.26 14.15
CA PHE A 866 37.96 -2.85 13.94
C PHE A 866 39.17 -2.36 14.75
N CYS A 867 40.14 -1.73 14.08
CA CYS A 867 41.32 -1.14 14.70
C CYS A 867 41.01 0.26 15.26
N PHE A 868 40.28 0.30 16.38
CA PHE A 868 39.94 1.54 17.06
C PHE A 868 41.18 2.37 17.44
N GLY A 869 41.21 3.63 16.99
CA GLY A 869 42.31 4.59 17.21
C GLY A 869 43.20 4.80 15.98
N ASP A 870 43.18 3.87 15.02
CA ASP A 870 43.88 4.03 13.75
C ASP A 870 42.97 4.67 12.70
N LEU A 871 43.58 5.51 11.86
CA LEU A 871 42.93 6.28 10.79
C LEU A 871 43.51 5.89 9.43
N ALA A 872 42.63 5.73 8.43
CA ALA A 872 42.99 5.65 7.02
C ALA A 872 42.61 6.98 6.34
N ILE A 873 43.60 7.86 6.12
CA ILE A 873 43.37 9.25 5.73
C ILE A 873 43.52 9.40 4.22
N GLN A 874 42.48 9.89 3.56
CA GLN A 874 42.49 10.20 2.13
C GLN A 874 42.54 11.72 1.93
N PRO A 875 43.66 12.29 1.46
CA PRO A 875 43.68 13.66 0.98
C PRO A 875 42.82 13.79 -0.29
N MET A 876 42.03 14.85 -0.37
CA MET A 876 41.18 15.16 -1.51
C MET A 876 41.39 16.62 -1.91
N ALA A 877 41.38 16.92 -3.21
CA ALA A 877 41.60 18.27 -3.69
C ALA A 877 40.80 18.52 -4.97
N ASN A 878 40.34 19.77 -5.14
CA ASN A 878 39.69 20.27 -6.37
C ASN A 878 38.47 19.46 -6.83
N MET A 879 37.70 18.87 -5.90
CA MET A 879 36.48 18.14 -6.25
C MET A 879 35.28 19.09 -6.34
N SER A 880 34.58 19.08 -7.47
CA SER A 880 33.40 19.91 -7.69
C SER A 880 32.13 19.35 -7.04
N LEU A 881 31.10 20.19 -6.87
CA LEU A 881 29.81 19.76 -6.33
C LEU A 881 29.12 18.71 -7.23
N ALA A 882 29.26 18.84 -8.56
CA ALA A 882 28.71 17.88 -9.51
C ALA A 882 29.39 16.51 -9.40
N GLU A 883 30.71 16.50 -9.16
CA GLU A 883 31.46 15.27 -8.93
C GLU A 883 31.06 14.61 -7.62
N TYR A 884 30.88 15.39 -6.55
CA TYR A 884 30.37 14.88 -5.27
C TYR A 884 29.01 14.21 -5.46
N TRP A 885 28.09 14.90 -6.14
CA TRP A 885 26.77 14.39 -6.47
C TRP A 885 26.84 13.08 -7.27
N SER A 886 27.63 13.04 -8.35
CA SER A 886 27.84 11.84 -9.17
C SER A 886 28.45 10.68 -8.37
N ARG A 887 29.46 10.96 -7.54
CA ARG A 887 30.12 9.99 -6.66
C ARG A 887 29.13 9.37 -5.68
N ARG A 888 28.29 10.18 -5.02
CA ARG A 888 27.29 9.69 -4.05
C ARG A 888 26.20 8.87 -4.73
N ILE A 889 25.69 9.32 -5.88
CA ILE A 889 24.69 8.58 -6.67
C ILE A 889 25.22 7.21 -7.07
N ARG A 890 26.45 7.17 -7.61
CA ARG A 890 27.08 5.92 -8.02
C ARG A 890 27.11 4.91 -6.88
N TRP A 891 27.59 5.31 -5.69
CA TRP A 891 27.66 4.38 -4.56
C TRP A 891 26.29 3.95 -4.05
N LEU A 892 25.30 4.84 -4.03
CA LEU A 892 23.93 4.50 -3.66
C LEU A 892 23.26 3.54 -4.66
N ARG A 893 23.50 3.72 -5.96
CA ARG A 893 23.01 2.82 -7.01
C ARG A 893 23.57 1.42 -6.89
N VAL A 894 24.81 1.26 -6.41
CA VAL A 894 25.37 -0.07 -6.16
C VAL A 894 24.87 -0.61 -4.81
N ARG A 895 24.85 0.21 -3.76
CA ARG A 895 24.43 -0.19 -2.40
C ARG A 895 22.96 -0.58 -2.28
N LYS A 896 22.07 -0.03 -3.11
CA LYS A 896 20.65 -0.43 -3.09
C LYS A 896 20.44 -1.92 -3.42
N PHE A 897 21.39 -2.55 -4.11
CA PHE A 897 21.37 -3.99 -4.40
C PHE A 897 22.25 -4.81 -3.45
N THR A 898 23.36 -4.27 -2.94
CA THR A 898 24.26 -5.03 -2.04
C THR A 898 23.88 -4.93 -0.56
N VAL A 899 23.40 -3.78 -0.10
CA VAL A 899 23.04 -3.50 1.31
C VAL A 899 21.68 -2.78 1.36
N THR A 900 20.65 -3.43 0.80
CA THR A 900 19.34 -2.82 0.52
C THR A 900 18.70 -2.18 1.74
N LEU A 901 18.63 -2.87 2.88
CA LEU A 901 17.96 -2.35 4.08
C LEU A 901 18.63 -1.08 4.60
N ALA A 902 19.95 -1.10 4.78
CA ALA A 902 20.71 0.07 5.23
C ALA A 902 20.61 1.24 4.24
N THR A 903 20.57 0.96 2.94
CA THR A 903 20.42 1.98 1.90
C THR A 903 19.01 2.56 1.90
N PHE A 904 17.98 1.76 2.15
CA PHE A 904 16.58 2.21 2.20
C PHE A 904 16.34 3.19 3.35
N VAL A 905 16.92 2.91 4.51
CA VAL A 905 16.76 3.74 5.72
C VAL A 905 17.76 4.89 5.83
N GLU A 906 18.76 4.97 4.94
CA GLU A 906 19.83 5.98 4.98
C GLU A 906 19.31 7.42 5.13
N PRO A 907 18.29 7.88 4.36
CA PRO A 907 17.75 9.24 4.54
C PRO A 907 17.19 9.48 5.94
N GLY A 908 16.56 8.46 6.52
CA GLY A 908 15.97 8.53 7.86
C GLY A 908 17.01 8.56 8.99
N THR A 909 18.29 8.33 8.69
CA THR A 909 19.40 8.43 9.66
C THR A 909 20.13 9.78 9.60
N GLU A 910 19.88 10.58 8.57
CA GLU A 910 20.49 11.91 8.40
C GLU A 910 19.78 12.96 9.27
N SER A 911 20.50 14.02 9.65
CA SER A 911 20.09 14.88 10.76
C SER A 911 18.79 15.63 10.48
N PHE A 912 18.52 16.05 9.25
CA PHE A 912 17.31 16.82 8.92
C PHE A 912 16.05 15.96 9.00
N LEU A 913 16.01 14.82 8.30
CA LEU A 913 14.82 13.96 8.26
C LEU A 913 14.65 13.19 9.58
N CYS A 914 15.73 12.74 10.21
CA CYS A 914 15.67 12.17 11.55
C CYS A 914 15.12 13.18 12.57
N SER A 915 15.56 14.44 12.51
CA SER A 915 14.99 15.50 13.36
C SER A 915 13.53 15.79 13.06
N VAL A 916 13.05 15.62 11.81
CA VAL A 916 11.62 15.70 11.48
C VAL A 916 10.85 14.60 12.19
N TYR A 917 11.35 13.36 12.20
CA TYR A 917 10.73 12.26 12.94
C TYR A 917 10.67 12.52 14.44
N GLY A 918 11.77 13.01 15.02
CA GLY A 918 11.80 13.41 16.44
C GLY A 918 10.81 14.53 16.72
N ALA A 919 10.88 15.63 15.98
CA ALA A 919 9.98 16.78 16.17
C ALA A 919 8.50 16.39 16.02
N PHE A 920 8.19 15.56 15.02
CA PHE A 920 6.84 15.03 14.81
C PHE A 920 6.40 14.18 16.01
N ALA A 921 7.24 13.27 16.49
CA ALA A 921 6.92 12.47 17.66
C ALA A 921 6.65 13.33 18.91
N PHE A 922 7.55 14.26 19.23
CA PHE A 922 7.48 15.11 20.42
C PHE A 922 6.33 16.12 20.39
N SER A 923 5.94 16.62 19.22
CA SER A 923 4.79 17.54 19.09
C SER A 923 3.44 16.81 19.01
N THR A 924 3.43 15.51 18.75
CA THR A 924 2.21 14.78 18.37
C THR A 924 1.77 13.79 19.45
N LEU A 925 2.70 13.14 20.17
CA LEU A 925 2.33 12.13 21.17
C LEU A 925 1.78 12.74 22.47
N PRO A 926 0.56 12.38 22.92
CA PRO A 926 -0.09 13.00 24.07
C PRO A 926 0.68 12.87 25.39
N TYR A 927 1.36 11.75 25.61
CA TYR A 927 2.15 11.55 26.83
C TYR A 927 3.40 12.45 26.86
N LEU A 928 3.99 12.77 25.70
CA LEU A 928 5.13 13.70 25.65
C LEU A 928 4.66 15.13 25.93
N HIS A 929 3.47 15.51 25.46
CA HIS A 929 2.83 16.77 25.85
C HIS A 929 2.64 16.84 27.38
N ARG A 930 2.09 15.78 28.00
CA ARG A 930 1.85 15.74 29.46
C ARG A 930 3.14 15.77 30.30
N ILE A 931 4.20 15.10 29.83
CA ILE A 931 5.48 15.02 30.58
C ILE A 931 6.31 16.30 30.41
N PHE A 932 6.42 16.81 29.19
CA PHE A 932 7.34 17.90 28.85
C PHE A 932 6.64 19.27 28.66
N GLY A 933 5.32 19.33 28.71
CA GLY A 933 4.55 20.57 28.52
C GLY A 933 4.61 21.13 27.10
N ILE A 934 4.95 20.31 26.10
CA ILE A 934 5.16 20.75 24.71
C ILE A 934 3.81 20.86 24.00
N PRO A 935 3.32 22.05 23.60
CA PRO A 935 2.03 22.17 22.93
C PRO A 935 2.04 21.53 21.54
N PRO A 936 0.94 20.89 21.07
CA PRO A 936 0.87 20.26 19.76
C PRO A 936 0.66 21.28 18.63
N THR A 937 1.60 22.20 18.46
CA THR A 937 1.54 23.27 17.45
C THR A 937 2.66 23.15 16.43
N TRP A 938 2.44 23.69 15.22
CA TRP A 938 3.49 23.81 14.21
C TRP A 938 4.70 24.63 14.69
N THR A 939 4.48 25.59 15.60
CA THR A 939 5.56 26.36 16.23
C THR A 939 6.41 25.48 17.15
N ALA A 940 5.80 24.64 17.99
CA ALA A 940 6.54 23.69 18.82
C ALA A 940 7.28 22.66 17.97
N PHE A 941 6.65 22.13 16.92
CA PHE A 941 7.31 21.26 15.95
C PHE A 941 8.55 21.92 15.34
N ALA A 942 8.44 23.15 14.84
CA ALA A 942 9.55 23.86 14.24
C ALA A 942 10.69 24.15 15.24
N LEU A 943 10.36 24.51 16.49
CA LEU A 943 11.34 24.73 17.55
C LEU A 943 12.04 23.43 17.98
N LEU A 944 11.31 22.33 18.11
CA LEU A 944 11.87 21.02 18.41
C LEU A 944 12.76 20.51 17.30
N TRP A 945 12.34 20.69 16.05
CA TRP A 945 13.15 20.37 14.88
C TRP A 945 14.44 21.18 14.88
N LEU A 946 14.36 22.50 15.06
CA LEU A 946 15.52 23.39 15.11
C LEU A 946 16.47 23.02 16.27
N LEU A 947 15.91 22.69 17.45
CA LEU A 947 16.69 22.23 18.60
C LEU A 947 17.42 20.93 18.29
N SER A 948 16.72 19.94 17.74
CA SER A 948 17.31 18.64 17.37
C SER A 948 18.41 18.84 16.32
N VAL A 949 18.15 19.59 15.24
CA VAL A 949 19.15 19.91 14.20
C VAL A 949 20.36 20.64 14.80
N SER A 950 20.15 21.54 15.76
CA SER A 950 21.25 22.23 16.46
C SER A 950 22.09 21.27 17.30
N ILE A 951 21.48 20.32 18.01
CA ILE A 951 22.19 19.27 18.77
C ILE A 951 23.01 18.39 17.82
N TRP A 952 22.43 17.99 16.69
CA TRP A 952 23.14 17.25 15.64
C TRP A 952 24.33 18.02 15.10
N CYS A 953 24.14 19.30 14.78
CA CYS A 953 25.20 20.19 14.30
C CYS A 953 26.34 20.29 15.32
N LEU A 954 26.03 20.52 16.60
CA LEU A 954 27.05 20.58 17.66
C LEU A 954 27.78 19.25 17.84
N THR A 955 27.06 18.13 17.75
CA THR A 955 27.65 16.79 17.87
C THR A 955 28.59 16.50 16.71
N ASP A 956 28.16 16.79 15.48
CA ASP A 956 28.97 16.61 14.28
C ASP A 956 30.18 17.55 14.26
N TRP A 957 30.04 18.78 14.78
CA TRP A 957 31.14 19.72 14.96
C TRP A 957 32.17 19.20 15.96
N ALA A 958 31.72 18.75 17.14
CA ALA A 958 32.61 18.19 18.15
C ALA A 958 33.36 16.94 17.63
N LEU A 959 32.67 16.10 16.86
CA LEU A 959 33.26 14.92 16.23
C LEU A 959 34.28 15.29 15.14
N TYR A 960 33.95 16.27 14.30
CA TYR A 960 34.87 16.82 13.31
C TYR A 960 36.17 17.30 13.98
N LEU A 961 36.04 18.12 15.02
CA LEU A 961 37.20 18.61 15.78
C LEU A 961 38.01 17.47 16.38
N LYS A 962 37.34 16.44 16.91
CA LYS A 962 38.00 15.30 17.52
C LYS A 962 38.85 14.52 16.52
N LEU A 963 38.27 14.13 15.39
CA LEU A 963 38.98 13.33 14.37
C LEU A 963 40.06 14.15 13.65
N GLN A 964 39.77 15.41 13.32
CA GLN A 964 40.73 16.28 12.62
C GLN A 964 41.86 16.82 13.51
N SER A 965 41.75 16.68 14.84
CA SER A 965 42.84 17.00 15.75
C SER A 965 44.09 16.14 15.50
N GLY A 966 43.94 14.96 14.90
CA GLY A 966 45.03 14.00 14.73
C GLY A 966 45.56 13.43 16.05
N ALA A 967 44.85 13.61 17.17
CA ALA A 967 45.32 13.21 18.50
C ALA A 967 45.61 11.71 18.65
N SER A 968 45.07 10.87 17.77
CA SER A 968 45.32 9.42 17.76
C SER A 968 46.51 9.00 16.89
N ILE A 969 47.18 9.95 16.23
CA ILE A 969 48.28 9.71 15.32
C ILE A 969 49.58 10.05 16.04
N GLU A 970 50.55 9.14 16.00
CA GLU A 970 51.93 9.43 16.40
C GLU A 970 52.57 10.28 15.29
N VAL A 971 52.80 11.56 15.57
CA VAL A 971 53.33 12.53 14.59
C VAL A 971 54.85 12.49 14.59
N ASP A 972 55.43 12.23 13.42
CA ASP A 972 56.87 12.26 13.17
C ASP A 972 57.25 13.27 12.06
N GLU A 973 58.55 13.36 11.74
CA GLU A 973 59.06 14.26 10.72
C GLU A 973 58.52 13.95 9.31
N GLU A 974 58.21 12.69 9.03
CA GLU A 974 57.72 12.20 7.72
C GLU A 974 56.18 12.15 7.63
N THR A 975 55.48 12.57 8.68
CA THR A 975 54.02 12.68 8.67
C THR A 975 53.62 13.85 7.76
N PRO A 976 52.75 13.67 6.74
CA PRO A 976 52.41 14.74 5.81
C PRO A 976 51.50 15.80 6.46
N PHE A 977 51.52 17.03 5.93
CA PHE A 977 50.82 18.17 6.54
C PHE A 977 49.30 17.96 6.70
N PHE A 978 48.67 17.17 5.82
CA PHE A 978 47.23 16.92 5.87
C PHE A 978 46.84 15.98 7.03
N ALA A 979 47.76 15.10 7.46
CA ALA A 979 47.57 14.19 8.58
C ALA A 979 48.03 14.79 9.93
N ARG A 980 48.80 15.89 9.91
CA ARG A 980 49.23 16.59 11.12
C ARG A 980 48.07 17.32 11.81
N PRO A 981 48.17 17.53 13.14
CA PRO A 981 47.28 18.43 13.87
C PRO A 981 47.23 19.82 13.23
N PRO A 982 46.08 20.52 13.28
CA PRO A 982 45.98 21.88 12.77
C PRO A 982 46.95 22.82 13.50
N LYS A 983 47.51 23.80 12.78
CA LYS A 983 48.36 24.87 13.36
C LYS A 983 47.56 25.80 14.29
N SER A 984 46.25 25.90 14.09
CA SER A 984 45.29 26.63 14.91
C SER A 984 44.36 25.64 15.65
N SER A 985 43.37 26.14 16.39
CA SER A 985 42.40 25.30 17.11
C SER A 985 41.59 24.36 16.20
N THR A 986 41.44 24.66 14.91
CA THR A 986 40.58 23.94 13.96
C THR A 986 41.17 23.98 12.55
N LYS A 987 41.12 22.88 11.77
CA LYS A 987 41.51 22.92 10.35
C LYS A 987 40.61 23.85 9.51
N ARG A 988 39.33 23.96 9.86
CA ARG A 988 38.34 24.85 9.23
C ARG A 988 37.62 25.70 10.28
N PRO A 989 37.40 27.00 10.04
CA PRO A 989 36.56 27.81 10.91
C PRO A 989 35.11 27.29 10.88
N PHE A 990 34.38 27.50 11.98
CA PHE A 990 33.01 26.98 12.14
C PHE A 990 32.09 27.40 10.99
N GLY A 991 32.16 28.63 10.49
CA GLY A 991 31.30 29.09 9.39
C GLY A 991 31.53 28.34 8.07
N GLU A 992 32.79 28.08 7.70
CA GLU A 992 33.11 27.30 6.49
C GLU A 992 32.64 25.85 6.64
N TRP A 993 32.88 25.25 7.80
CA TRP A 993 32.41 23.90 8.12
C TRP A 993 30.87 23.82 8.14
N LEU A 994 30.19 24.80 8.73
CA LEU A 994 28.73 24.84 8.85
C LEU A 994 28.07 24.91 7.47
N LEU A 995 28.61 25.71 6.54
CA LEU A 995 28.11 25.76 5.16
C LEU A 995 28.25 24.41 4.45
N ALA A 996 29.38 23.72 4.62
CA ALA A 996 29.57 22.38 4.08
C ALA A 996 28.63 21.35 4.75
N TRP A 997 28.43 21.44 6.07
CA TRP A 997 27.51 20.59 6.81
C TRP A 997 26.06 20.80 6.35
N LEU A 998 25.59 22.04 6.25
CA LEU A 998 24.26 22.37 5.73
C LEU A 998 24.07 21.88 4.29
N GLY A 999 25.07 22.10 3.42
CA GLY A 999 25.04 21.62 2.05
C GLY A 999 24.94 20.09 1.96
N ARG A 1000 25.67 19.36 2.81
CA ARG A 1000 25.59 17.90 2.90
C ARG A 1000 24.19 17.45 3.31
N GLU A 1001 23.66 18.00 4.39
CA GLU A 1001 22.33 17.63 4.91
C GLU A 1001 21.22 17.92 3.90
N ALA A 1002 21.28 19.08 3.25
CA ALA A 1002 20.29 19.47 2.25
C ALA A 1002 20.34 18.58 0.98
N LEU A 1003 21.54 18.11 0.58
CA LEU A 1003 21.70 17.28 -0.60
C LEU A 1003 21.45 15.78 -0.34
N ALA A 1004 21.46 15.32 0.91
CA ALA A 1004 21.36 13.90 1.25
C ALA A 1004 20.08 13.23 0.69
N LEU A 1005 18.91 13.79 0.98
CA LEU A 1005 17.62 13.26 0.50
C LEU A 1005 17.46 13.39 -1.03
N PRO A 1006 17.73 14.55 -1.67
CA PRO A 1006 17.70 14.68 -3.13
C PRO A 1006 18.63 13.71 -3.86
N ILE A 1007 19.88 13.54 -3.39
CA ILE A 1007 20.82 12.56 -3.94
C ILE A 1007 20.26 11.15 -3.82
N TRP A 1008 19.69 10.82 -2.65
CA TRP A 1008 19.13 9.51 -2.42
C TRP A 1008 17.94 9.23 -3.34
N ILE A 1009 16.99 10.16 -3.47
CA ILE A 1009 15.85 10.04 -4.39
C ILE A 1009 16.35 9.81 -5.82
N TRP A 1010 17.30 10.62 -6.28
CA TRP A 1010 17.84 10.49 -7.63
C TRP A 1010 18.59 9.18 -7.86
N ALA A 1011 19.33 8.69 -6.86
CA ALA A 1011 20.05 7.42 -6.97
C ALA A 1011 19.10 6.21 -6.94
N PHE A 1012 18.06 6.28 -6.12
CA PHE A 1012 17.12 5.18 -5.94
C PHE A 1012 16.19 5.01 -7.15
N TRP A 1013 15.56 6.11 -7.61
CA TRP A 1013 14.61 6.10 -8.72
C TRP A 1013 15.19 6.47 -10.09
N GLY A 1014 16.36 7.11 -10.18
CA GLY A 1014 16.96 7.57 -11.44
C GLY A 1014 17.73 6.50 -12.24
N GLY A 1015 17.36 5.22 -12.13
CA GLY A 1015 17.97 4.10 -12.88
C GLY A 1015 19.19 3.43 -12.21
N THR A 1016 19.93 2.61 -12.99
CA THR A 1016 21.06 1.77 -12.51
C THR A 1016 22.37 1.98 -13.29
N ARG A 1017 22.42 2.95 -14.21
CA ARG A 1017 23.64 3.28 -14.96
C ARG A 1017 24.67 3.98 -14.07
N VAL A 1018 25.94 3.65 -14.23
CA VAL A 1018 27.04 4.16 -13.40
C VAL A 1018 28.26 4.43 -14.29
N GLU A 1019 28.87 5.61 -14.13
CA GLU A 1019 30.18 5.88 -14.70
C GLU A 1019 31.29 5.54 -13.71
N TRP A 1020 32.28 4.75 -14.13
CA TRP A 1020 33.41 4.39 -13.29
C TRP A 1020 34.71 4.30 -14.09
N ARG A 1021 35.75 5.01 -13.60
CA ARG A 1021 37.10 5.04 -14.22
C ARG A 1021 37.09 5.37 -15.73
N GLY A 1022 36.12 6.17 -16.18
CA GLY A 1022 35.93 6.61 -17.58
C GLY A 1022 35.09 5.68 -18.46
N LYS A 1023 34.50 4.62 -17.89
CA LYS A 1023 33.63 3.66 -18.59
C LYS A 1023 32.21 3.71 -18.01
N GLN A 1024 31.22 3.38 -18.84
CA GLN A 1024 29.82 3.29 -18.43
C GLN A 1024 29.45 1.84 -18.13
N PHE A 1025 28.77 1.62 -17.02
CA PHE A 1025 28.33 0.31 -16.56
C PHE A 1025 26.84 0.33 -16.25
N TRP A 1026 26.18 -0.79 -16.47
CA TRP A 1026 24.87 -1.08 -15.94
C TRP A 1026 25.00 -2.05 -14.76
N VAL A 1027 24.42 -1.70 -13.61
CA VAL A 1027 24.39 -2.56 -12.41
C VAL A 1027 23.10 -3.38 -12.45
N GLY A 1028 23.24 -4.70 -12.51
CA GLY A 1028 22.12 -5.64 -12.49
C GLY A 1028 21.60 -5.94 -11.07
N LEU A 1029 20.41 -6.55 -10.99
CA LEU A 1029 19.84 -7.06 -9.75
C LEU A 1029 20.67 -8.20 -9.15
N ASP A 1030 21.50 -8.85 -9.96
CA ASP A 1030 22.46 -9.89 -9.59
C ASP A 1030 23.75 -9.33 -8.97
N MET A 1031 23.80 -8.02 -8.71
CA MET A 1031 24.96 -7.28 -8.19
C MET A 1031 26.17 -7.27 -9.15
N LYS A 1032 26.01 -7.77 -10.38
CA LYS A 1032 27.06 -7.75 -11.40
C LYS A 1032 26.97 -6.49 -12.23
N VAL A 1033 28.11 -6.13 -12.81
CA VAL A 1033 28.23 -4.99 -13.70
C VAL A 1033 28.49 -5.42 -15.13
N HIS A 1034 27.73 -4.81 -16.03
CA HIS A 1034 27.85 -5.03 -17.46
C HIS A 1034 28.38 -3.75 -18.09
N GLU A 1035 29.55 -3.81 -18.69
CA GLU A 1035 30.15 -2.68 -19.40
C GLU A 1035 29.28 -2.31 -20.61
N ILE A 1036 28.82 -1.07 -20.68
CA ILE A 1036 28.08 -0.54 -21.82
C ILE A 1036 29.12 -0.09 -22.84
N LYS A 1037 29.37 -0.91 -23.85
CA LYS A 1037 30.23 -0.52 -24.99
C LYS A 1037 29.49 0.54 -25.82
N SER A 1038 30.14 1.67 -26.12
CA SER A 1038 29.55 2.67 -27.00
C SER A 1038 29.51 2.12 -28.43
N SER A 1039 28.36 2.21 -29.09
CA SER A 1039 28.08 1.69 -30.45
C SER A 1039 29.03 2.18 -31.56
N ARG A 1040 29.89 3.18 -31.32
CA ARG A 1040 30.91 3.63 -32.27
C ARG A 1040 32.08 2.66 -32.52
N GLN A 1041 32.17 1.55 -31.78
CA GLN A 1041 33.19 0.50 -32.01
C GLN A 1041 32.62 -0.79 -32.62
N GLU A 1042 31.30 -0.94 -32.73
CA GLU A 1042 30.68 -2.16 -33.30
C GLU A 1042 30.57 -2.10 -34.84
N ASP A 1043 30.52 -0.91 -35.43
CA ASP A 1043 30.43 -0.72 -36.90
C ASP A 1043 31.68 -1.21 -37.67
N ALA A 1044 32.79 -1.51 -36.99
CA ALA A 1044 34.00 -2.06 -37.59
C ALA A 1044 34.09 -3.61 -37.51
N ALA A 1045 33.23 -4.28 -36.74
CA ALA A 1045 33.42 -5.69 -36.39
C ALA A 1045 32.22 -6.62 -36.66
N SER A 1046 31.05 -6.12 -37.08
CA SER A 1046 29.88 -6.98 -37.33
C SER A 1046 29.31 -6.86 -38.75
N SER A 1047 30.11 -7.21 -39.75
CA SER A 1047 29.58 -7.72 -41.03
C SER A 1047 29.45 -9.25 -40.96
N ALA A 1048 28.51 -9.76 -40.17
CA ALA A 1048 28.06 -11.15 -40.25
C ALA A 1048 26.66 -11.34 -39.62
N THR A 1049 25.69 -11.39 -40.51
CA THR A 1049 24.32 -11.92 -40.45
C THR A 1049 23.93 -12.80 -39.25
N THR A 1050 22.89 -12.42 -38.48
CA THR A 1050 21.51 -12.99 -38.54
C THR A 1050 20.59 -12.46 -37.42
N PRO A 1051 19.25 -12.53 -37.59
CA PRO A 1051 18.27 -11.70 -36.89
C PRO A 1051 17.54 -12.46 -35.78
N ASN A 1052 17.38 -11.83 -34.61
CA ASN A 1052 16.11 -11.80 -33.85
C ASN A 1052 16.28 -11.14 -32.47
N GLY A 1053 15.32 -10.28 -32.13
CA GLY A 1053 14.74 -10.31 -30.79
C GLY A 1053 15.16 -9.24 -29.80
N LYS A 1054 14.48 -8.08 -29.89
CA LYS A 1054 14.03 -7.24 -28.77
C LYS A 1054 15.12 -6.58 -27.89
N ALA A 1055 15.62 -5.44 -28.37
CA ALA A 1055 16.12 -4.40 -27.49
C ALA A 1055 14.94 -3.70 -26.80
N ARG A 1056 14.81 -3.90 -25.48
CA ARG A 1056 13.95 -3.08 -24.62
C ARG A 1056 14.68 -1.75 -24.39
N ARG A 1057 14.12 -0.66 -24.90
CA ARG A 1057 14.59 0.71 -24.67
C ARG A 1057 14.11 1.18 -23.30
N ASP A 1058 15.07 1.52 -22.43
CA ASP A 1058 14.89 2.36 -21.24
C ASP A 1058 15.70 3.65 -21.39
#